data_AF-A0A420QFV7-F1
#
_entry.id   AF-A0A420QFV7-F1
#
_cell.length_a   1.000
_cell.length_b   1.000
_cell.length_c   1.000
_cell.angle_alpha   90.00
_cell.angle_beta   90.00
_cell.angle_gamma   90.00
#
_symmetry.space_group_name_H-M   'P 1'
#
loop_
_entity.id
_entity.type
_entity.pdbx_description
1 polymer ?
#
loop_
_entity_poly.entity_id
_entity_poly.type
_entity_poly.pdbx_seq_one_letter_code
_entity_poly.pdbx_strand_id
1 'polypeptide(L)'
;MDAFLAPSSPPQDSGYGPSGSRSRRTGQTSSEESGPLVPVVSTRYRVAYPDLRPCPVECLLGPDPEIFVRHGQDIRDGANTILAEHGLLDGPRCFAETNMEQIEGRPGTEEPTVTIVLPWLPDSKAKWTSAVQAIAIRNKELLQDTEFEDTPPRIEITAPEIVGPIYLGVVDDRPYLLQHWDHIKRVVHERLNTFDATRHFVTSVILLRHGLSPNTATNPITVYISVDRRSDEKQWDSILTNIENSLKALGWTDIRVHLEHNSPCLLQFQLLDLKGERGEILSKISKNNLVIHGEYHDNVNLGDDVSISQYVDRDDGETCNPLCGTLGCYLEIKTKTNPQWTKVGLTNYHNVRPGFQGWTIKEVDGGSIIGPPSSNSQLLKVDQNGWLPGTVGDPTPFESPSRIKHNFTVWDLNQRIQDAKDTVQEDPSEGNVKDLADLEGELKRKTDFFNQNNQALGPLIAASGYGRRSVNNHRLDWALIQVPEHRQGSNRLPQKGEWTKYNHHSLYRPNAKTYGQPLKTQGRSILPLENRPSHLPSVANVWKLGTTTRLTAGKFSRFKNDVKLIEENHMSQTISNEYCFVYTHRLNDPPFSGHGDSGASVFDEKGCIVGLLFRGQVPNKAGQGGNGVTFVTPIEDVFSDIKKLTKGEITHIRVAAEN
;
A
#
# COMPACT_ATOMS: atom_id res chain seq x y z
N MET A 1 3.96 68.66 16.81
CA MET A 1 4.11 67.76 15.64
C MET A 1 3.57 66.40 16.06
N ASP A 2 2.45 66.38 16.79
CA ASP A 2 1.04 66.37 16.30
C ASP A 2 0.65 64.89 16.10
N ALA A 3 -0.02 64.15 16.98
CA ALA A 3 -1.06 64.43 17.98
C ALA A 3 -2.28 65.19 17.41
N PHE A 4 -3.48 64.72 17.78
CA PHE A 4 -4.85 65.19 17.47
C PHE A 4 -5.53 64.44 16.30
N LEU A 5 -6.74 63.86 16.40
CA LEU A 5 -7.88 64.02 17.33
C LEU A 5 -8.87 62.82 17.26
N ALA A 6 -9.40 62.41 18.41
CA ALA A 6 -10.73 61.77 18.59
C ALA A 6 -11.86 62.83 18.37
N PRO A 7 -13.20 62.64 18.50
CA PRO A 7 -13.98 61.84 19.48
C PRO A 7 -15.27 61.20 18.86
N SER A 8 -16.23 60.55 19.51
CA SER A 8 -17.06 60.96 20.66
C SER A 8 -18.04 59.85 21.12
N SER A 9 -18.25 59.76 22.44
CA SER A 9 -19.12 58.83 23.19
C SER A 9 -20.58 59.36 23.37
N PRO A 10 -21.38 58.90 24.37
CA PRO A 10 -22.48 57.91 24.38
C PRO A 10 -23.86 58.60 24.69
N PRO A 11 -25.00 57.95 25.10
CA PRO A 11 -25.21 57.40 26.48
C PRO A 11 -26.24 56.21 26.61
N GLN A 12 -26.12 55.32 27.60
CA GLN A 12 -26.90 55.16 28.86
C GLN A 12 -28.11 54.19 28.88
N ASP A 13 -28.06 53.35 29.93
CA ASP A 13 -29.11 52.97 30.90
C ASP A 13 -30.15 51.84 30.68
N SER A 14 -29.92 50.79 31.49
CA SER A 14 -30.82 50.24 32.53
C SER A 14 -32.00 49.31 32.17
N GLY A 15 -32.00 48.13 32.82
CA GLY A 15 -33.06 47.78 33.79
C GLY A 15 -34.14 46.77 33.40
N TYR A 16 -34.17 45.65 34.14
CA TYR A 16 -35.34 44.90 34.65
C TYR A 16 -36.37 44.26 33.67
N GLY A 17 -36.64 42.95 33.85
CA GLY A 17 -37.89 42.29 33.41
C GLY A 17 -39.11 42.69 34.27
N PRO A 18 -40.26 41.96 34.31
CA PRO A 18 -40.70 40.75 33.59
C PRO A 18 -42.17 40.82 33.05
N SER A 19 -42.63 39.72 32.44
CA SER A 19 -44.02 39.20 32.38
C SER A 19 -45.15 39.93 31.61
N GLY A 20 -45.86 39.17 30.76
CA GLY A 20 -47.33 39.11 30.82
C GLY A 20 -48.20 39.73 29.70
N SER A 21 -48.70 38.86 28.80
CA SER A 21 -50.12 38.75 28.38
C SER A 21 -50.82 39.81 27.48
N ARG A 22 -51.27 39.30 26.31
CA ARG A 22 -52.55 39.52 25.57
C ARG A 22 -52.72 40.70 24.60
N SER A 23 -52.62 40.33 23.31
CA SER A 23 -53.62 40.45 22.22
C SER A 23 -54.18 41.83 21.82
N ARG A 24 -53.83 42.27 20.62
CA ARG A 24 -54.78 42.83 19.64
C ARG A 24 -54.28 42.63 18.21
N ARG A 25 -55.00 41.80 17.44
CA ARG A 25 -54.90 41.65 15.99
C ARG A 25 -55.28 42.95 15.29
N THR A 26 -54.45 43.41 14.38
CA THR A 26 -54.87 44.02 13.10
C THR A 26 -54.05 43.33 12.02
N GLY A 27 -54.75 42.72 11.06
CA GLY A 27 -54.16 41.83 10.06
C GLY A 27 -53.69 42.59 8.83
N GLN A 28 -52.60 42.08 8.27
CA GLN A 28 -52.37 41.84 6.84
C GLN A 28 -51.26 40.78 6.79
N THR A 29 -51.62 39.49 6.80
CA THR A 29 -51.61 38.60 5.62
C THR A 29 -50.25 38.50 4.93
N SER A 30 -49.43 37.57 5.42
CA SER A 30 -48.74 36.59 4.57
C SER A 30 -48.87 35.24 5.26
N SER A 31 -49.77 34.42 4.74
CA SER A 31 -50.05 33.06 5.13
C SER A 31 -48.91 32.12 4.71
N GLU A 32 -48.31 31.43 5.66
CA GLU A 32 -47.72 30.10 5.43
C GLU A 32 -48.15 29.20 6.59
N GLU A 33 -49.11 28.31 6.31
CA GLU A 33 -49.55 27.23 7.20
C GLU A 33 -48.47 26.14 7.21
N SER A 34 -47.90 25.84 8.38
CA SER A 34 -47.00 24.69 8.56
C SER A 34 -47.82 23.47 8.96
N GLY A 35 -47.88 22.45 8.10
CA GLY A 35 -48.51 21.14 8.34
C GLY A 35 -47.88 20.32 9.49
N PRO A 36 -48.38 19.09 9.74
CA PRO A 36 -47.92 18.24 10.84
C PRO A 36 -46.43 17.93 10.74
N LEU A 37 -45.71 18.17 11.85
CA LEU A 37 -44.27 17.98 11.97
C LEU A 37 -43.92 16.48 11.91
N VAL A 38 -43.27 16.05 10.82
CA VAL A 38 -42.66 14.71 10.73
C VAL A 38 -41.39 14.68 11.59
N PRO A 39 -41.28 13.77 12.58
CA PRO A 39 -40.17 13.78 13.54
C PRO A 39 -38.90 13.22 12.91
N VAL A 40 -37.96 14.11 12.61
CA VAL A 40 -36.65 13.76 12.09
C VAL A 40 -35.62 13.85 13.23
N VAL A 41 -34.75 12.84 13.35
CA VAL A 41 -33.69 12.80 14.37
C VAL A 41 -32.36 13.21 13.76
N SER A 42 -31.71 14.18 14.38
CA SER A 42 -30.49 14.78 13.84
C SER A 42 -29.38 14.89 14.88
N THR A 43 -28.23 14.30 14.58
CA THR A 43 -26.99 14.40 15.35
C THR A 43 -25.91 15.06 14.50
N ARG A 44 -24.70 15.22 15.05
CA ARG A 44 -23.57 15.70 14.25
C ARG A 44 -23.21 14.61 13.25
N TYR A 45 -23.16 14.96 11.97
CA TYR A 45 -22.82 14.05 10.87
C TYR A 45 -23.91 13.07 10.42
N ARG A 46 -25.13 13.11 11.00
CA ARG A 46 -26.22 12.20 10.59
C ARG A 46 -27.59 12.81 10.81
N VAL A 47 -28.51 12.53 9.90
CA VAL A 47 -29.93 12.83 10.02
C VAL A 47 -30.71 11.62 9.52
N ALA A 48 -31.67 11.14 10.31
CA ALA A 48 -32.47 9.99 9.93
C ALA A 48 -33.94 10.15 10.31
N TYR A 49 -34.76 9.42 9.57
CA TYR A 49 -36.16 9.18 9.86
C TYR A 49 -36.42 7.67 9.91
N PRO A 50 -37.19 7.17 10.89
CA PRO A 50 -37.72 7.91 12.06
C PRO A 50 -36.69 8.11 13.19
N ASP A 51 -35.62 7.30 13.24
CA ASP A 51 -34.57 7.36 14.27
C ASP A 51 -33.17 7.00 13.69
N LEU A 52 -32.10 7.16 14.48
CA LEU A 52 -30.72 6.88 14.06
C LEU A 52 -30.29 5.47 14.46
N ARG A 53 -29.86 4.66 13.48
CA ARG A 53 -29.37 3.30 13.75
C ARG A 53 -27.90 3.29 14.22
N PRO A 54 -27.48 2.34 15.07
CA PRO A 54 -26.06 2.14 15.38
C PRO A 54 -25.23 1.81 14.13
N CYS A 55 -24.01 2.38 13.99
CA CYS A 55 -23.06 2.09 12.90
C CYS A 55 -21.95 1.11 13.35
N PRO A 56 -21.20 0.47 12.42
CA PRO A 56 -21.39 0.48 10.97
C PRO A 56 -22.65 -0.30 10.54
N VAL A 57 -23.25 0.13 9.44
CA VAL A 57 -24.37 -0.56 8.77
C VAL A 57 -23.88 -1.06 7.42
N GLU A 58 -24.31 -2.25 7.05
CA GLU A 58 -23.94 -2.91 5.79
C GLU A 58 -25.16 -3.06 4.88
N CYS A 59 -24.96 -2.84 3.58
CA CYS A 59 -25.98 -3.08 2.57
C CYS A 59 -25.97 -4.56 2.19
N LEU A 60 -27.10 -5.23 2.38
CA LEU A 60 -27.22 -6.65 2.05
C LEU A 60 -27.40 -6.85 0.55
N LEU A 61 -26.66 -7.80 -0.02
CA LEU A 61 -26.85 -8.25 -1.39
C LEU A 61 -27.92 -9.34 -1.41
N GLY A 62 -29.11 -9.00 -1.89
CA GLY A 62 -30.26 -9.89 -1.93
C GLY A 62 -31.40 -9.32 -2.78
N PRO A 63 -32.52 -10.04 -2.90
CA PRO A 63 -33.70 -9.51 -3.58
C PRO A 63 -34.24 -8.29 -2.85
N ASP A 64 -34.63 -7.26 -3.60
CA ASP A 64 -35.18 -6.03 -3.02
C ASP A 64 -36.41 -6.33 -2.15
N PRO A 65 -36.58 -5.63 -1.02
CA PRO A 65 -37.78 -5.76 -0.20
C PRO A 65 -39.00 -5.33 -1.02
N GLU A 66 -40.15 -5.94 -0.73
CA GLU A 66 -41.35 -5.83 -1.57
C GLU A 66 -41.82 -4.38 -1.80
N ILE A 67 -41.61 -3.50 -0.82
CA ILE A 67 -41.86 -2.06 -0.93
C ILE A 67 -41.02 -1.40 -2.04
N PHE A 68 -39.75 -1.79 -2.21
CA PHE A 68 -38.87 -1.26 -3.26
C PHE A 68 -39.05 -1.97 -4.59
N VAL A 69 -39.51 -3.23 -4.61
CA VAL A 69 -39.93 -3.90 -5.84
C VAL A 69 -41.14 -3.18 -6.47
N ARG A 70 -42.11 -2.78 -5.66
CA ARG A 70 -43.36 -2.15 -6.16
C ARG A 70 -43.25 -0.64 -6.34
N HIS A 71 -42.52 0.06 -5.47
CA HIS A 71 -42.48 1.53 -5.44
C HIS A 71 -41.06 2.12 -5.49
N GLY A 72 -40.00 1.30 -5.56
CA GLY A 72 -38.61 1.76 -5.39
C GLY A 72 -38.16 2.78 -6.43
N GLN A 73 -38.62 2.68 -7.68
CA GLN A 73 -38.29 3.66 -8.71
C GLN A 73 -38.90 5.04 -8.39
N ASP A 74 -40.18 5.10 -8.02
CA ASP A 74 -40.88 6.35 -7.68
C ASP A 74 -40.36 6.99 -6.39
N ILE A 75 -39.88 6.16 -5.45
CA ILE A 75 -39.21 6.59 -4.22
C ILE A 75 -37.86 7.22 -4.54
N ARG A 76 -37.03 6.58 -5.38
CA ARG A 76 -35.71 7.12 -5.78
C ARG A 76 -35.84 8.40 -6.58
N ASP A 77 -36.69 8.41 -7.61
CA ASP A 77 -36.85 9.58 -8.50
C ASP A 77 -37.42 10.77 -7.72
N GLY A 78 -38.32 10.50 -6.78
CA GLY A 78 -38.86 11.48 -5.85
C GLY A 78 -37.83 12.07 -4.89
N ALA A 79 -37.07 11.20 -4.23
CA ALA A 79 -36.02 11.62 -3.31
C ALA A 79 -34.96 12.44 -4.05
N ASN A 80 -34.57 12.03 -5.25
CA ASN A 80 -33.64 12.79 -6.08
C ASN A 80 -34.21 14.14 -6.52
N THR A 81 -35.48 14.21 -6.89
CA THR A 81 -36.13 15.50 -7.21
C THR A 81 -36.09 16.46 -6.01
N ILE A 82 -36.44 15.98 -4.81
CA ILE A 82 -36.41 16.79 -3.58
C ILE A 82 -34.98 17.23 -3.23
N LEU A 83 -34.01 16.31 -3.35
CA LEU A 83 -32.60 16.65 -3.15
C LEU A 83 -32.12 17.72 -4.15
N ALA A 84 -32.59 17.69 -5.40
CA ALA A 84 -32.29 18.70 -6.41
C ALA A 84 -32.85 20.07 -6.04
N GLU A 85 -34.10 20.11 -5.60
CA GLU A 85 -34.78 21.34 -5.16
C GLU A 85 -34.11 21.98 -3.94
N HIS A 86 -33.56 21.15 -3.04
CA HIS A 86 -32.79 21.60 -1.87
C HIS A 86 -31.33 21.95 -2.21
N GLY A 87 -30.91 21.84 -3.47
CA GLY A 87 -29.54 22.10 -3.92
C GLY A 87 -28.52 21.12 -3.34
N LEU A 88 -28.89 19.84 -3.19
CA LEU A 88 -28.05 18.79 -2.60
C LEU A 88 -27.49 17.80 -3.65
N LEU A 89 -27.86 17.91 -4.93
CA LEU A 89 -27.34 17.08 -6.04
C LEU A 89 -26.20 17.76 -6.82
N ASP A 90 -25.05 18.00 -6.19
CA ASP A 90 -23.91 18.68 -6.84
C ASP A 90 -22.83 17.72 -7.39
N GLY A 91 -23.09 16.41 -7.44
CA GLY A 91 -22.10 15.44 -7.90
C GLY A 91 -22.63 14.05 -8.27
N PRO A 92 -21.84 13.25 -9.01
CA PRO A 92 -22.25 11.98 -9.62
C PRO A 92 -22.52 10.82 -8.63
N ARG A 93 -22.44 11.07 -7.32
CA ARG A 93 -22.74 10.12 -6.22
C ARG A 93 -23.67 10.70 -5.14
N CYS A 94 -24.14 11.93 -5.31
CA CYS A 94 -25.12 12.52 -4.41
C CYS A 94 -26.50 12.15 -4.97
N PHE A 95 -26.97 10.93 -4.78
CA PHE A 95 -28.32 10.53 -5.16
C PHE A 95 -28.86 9.52 -4.15
N ALA A 96 -30.18 9.38 -4.09
CA ALA A 96 -30.85 8.44 -3.21
C ALA A 96 -30.75 7.03 -3.77
N GLU A 97 -30.28 6.11 -2.93
CA GLU A 97 -30.29 4.68 -3.19
C GLU A 97 -31.30 3.99 -2.26
N THR A 98 -31.91 2.92 -2.75
CA THR A 98 -32.82 2.07 -1.96
C THR A 98 -32.10 0.78 -1.63
N ASN A 99 -31.82 0.56 -0.37
CA ASN A 99 -30.99 -0.54 0.12
C ASN A 99 -31.74 -1.33 1.20
N MET A 100 -31.42 -2.61 1.34
CA MET A 100 -31.74 -3.35 2.56
C MET A 100 -30.53 -3.24 3.49
N GLU A 101 -30.65 -2.46 4.56
CA GLU A 101 -29.53 -2.23 5.48
C GLU A 101 -29.67 -3.03 6.76
N GLN A 102 -28.56 -3.61 7.19
CA GLN A 102 -28.42 -4.28 8.47
C GLN A 102 -27.35 -3.59 9.29
N ILE A 103 -27.42 -3.67 10.62
CA ILE A 103 -26.25 -3.31 11.45
C ILE A 103 -25.20 -4.39 11.23
N GLU A 104 -23.97 -3.99 10.90
CA GLU A 104 -22.88 -4.92 10.57
C GLU A 104 -22.69 -5.94 11.69
N GLY A 105 -22.76 -7.23 11.34
CA GLY A 105 -22.64 -8.33 12.30
C GLY A 105 -23.84 -8.54 13.24
N ARG A 106 -25.01 -7.92 12.99
CA ARG A 106 -26.26 -8.17 13.75
C ARG A 106 -27.46 -8.56 12.85
N PRO A 107 -27.57 -9.85 12.48
CA PRO A 107 -28.71 -10.36 11.71
C PRO A 107 -30.04 -10.21 12.48
N GLY A 108 -31.15 -10.03 11.75
CA GLY A 108 -32.49 -9.77 12.31
C GLY A 108 -32.79 -8.29 12.56
N THR A 109 -31.91 -7.39 12.11
CA THR A 109 -32.11 -5.93 12.21
C THR A 109 -32.34 -5.29 10.83
N GLU A 110 -32.53 -6.10 9.79
CA GLU A 110 -32.63 -5.65 8.42
C GLU A 110 -33.85 -4.74 8.24
N GLU A 111 -33.65 -3.54 7.69
CA GLU A 111 -34.74 -2.63 7.38
C GLU A 111 -34.54 -2.01 5.99
N PRO A 112 -35.62 -1.81 5.21
CA PRO A 112 -35.55 -1.05 3.97
C PRO A 112 -35.18 0.40 4.26
N THR A 113 -34.04 0.85 3.73
CA THR A 113 -33.53 2.21 3.94
C THR A 113 -33.28 2.90 2.61
N VAL A 114 -33.74 4.15 2.52
CA VAL A 114 -33.29 5.13 1.52
C VAL A 114 -32.03 5.79 2.05
N THR A 115 -30.88 5.46 1.46
CA THR A 115 -29.56 5.90 1.92
C THR A 115 -29.03 7.01 1.05
N ILE A 116 -28.51 8.06 1.69
CA ILE A 116 -27.98 9.24 1.01
C ILE A 116 -26.68 9.64 1.72
N VAL A 117 -25.58 9.78 0.98
CA VAL A 117 -24.30 10.22 1.56
C VAL A 117 -24.00 11.63 1.07
N LEU A 118 -23.87 12.59 2.00
CA LEU A 118 -23.63 14.00 1.69
C LEU A 118 -22.52 14.60 2.59
N PRO A 119 -21.76 15.61 2.12
CA PRO A 119 -20.75 16.27 2.93
C PRO A 119 -21.36 17.14 4.05
N TRP A 120 -20.78 17.11 5.25
CA TRP A 120 -21.27 17.89 6.38
C TRP A 120 -20.73 19.32 6.40
N LEU A 121 -21.63 20.27 6.17
CA LEU A 121 -21.42 21.71 6.17
C LEU A 121 -22.11 22.36 7.39
N PRO A 122 -21.76 23.61 7.75
CA PRO A 122 -22.32 24.27 8.93
C PRO A 122 -23.85 24.35 8.99
N ASP A 123 -24.53 24.39 7.83
CA ASP A 123 -25.99 24.38 7.69
C ASP A 123 -26.57 22.99 7.35
N SER A 124 -25.73 21.96 7.17
CA SER A 124 -26.16 20.59 6.85
C SER A 124 -27.16 20.06 7.85
N LYS A 125 -26.99 20.34 9.14
CA LYS A 125 -27.96 19.88 10.15
C LYS A 125 -29.38 20.33 9.83
N ALA A 126 -29.57 21.59 9.47
CA ALA A 126 -30.89 22.15 9.16
C ALA A 126 -31.37 21.73 7.76
N LYS A 127 -30.52 21.80 6.75
CA LYS A 127 -30.86 21.42 5.36
C LYS A 127 -31.18 19.94 5.21
N TRP A 128 -30.39 19.06 5.83
CA TRP A 128 -30.63 17.61 5.81
C TRP A 128 -31.88 17.26 6.60
N THR A 129 -32.14 17.94 7.73
CA THR A 129 -33.38 17.75 8.48
C THR A 129 -34.60 18.12 7.62
N SER A 130 -34.57 19.27 6.93
CA SER A 130 -35.64 19.69 6.01
C SER A 130 -35.82 18.73 4.82
N ALA A 131 -34.73 18.29 4.20
CA ALA A 131 -34.77 17.37 3.07
C ALA A 131 -35.29 15.99 3.47
N VAL A 132 -34.79 15.40 4.57
CA VAL A 132 -35.31 14.13 5.12
C VAL A 132 -36.78 14.26 5.48
N GLN A 133 -37.20 15.40 6.04
CA GLN A 133 -38.60 15.66 6.37
C GLN A 133 -39.48 15.71 5.10
N ALA A 134 -39.03 16.40 4.05
CA ALA A 134 -39.75 16.50 2.78
C ALA A 134 -39.83 15.15 2.04
N ILE A 135 -38.74 14.37 2.04
CA ILE A 135 -38.72 13.01 1.49
C ILE A 135 -39.67 12.10 2.26
N ALA A 136 -39.69 12.18 3.60
CA ALA A 136 -40.59 11.41 4.44
C ALA A 136 -42.07 11.78 4.22
N ILE A 137 -42.40 13.07 4.06
CA ILE A 137 -43.77 13.53 3.75
C ILE A 137 -44.21 13.00 2.39
N ARG A 138 -43.38 13.18 1.35
CA ARG A 138 -43.70 12.71 0.00
C ARG A 138 -43.86 11.19 -0.04
N ASN A 139 -42.96 10.45 0.60
CA ASN A 139 -43.06 8.98 0.66
C ASN A 139 -44.32 8.54 1.40
N LYS A 140 -44.75 9.27 2.44
CA LYS A 140 -46.01 9.00 3.14
C LYS A 140 -47.24 9.25 2.26
N GLU A 141 -47.25 10.33 1.47
CA GLU A 141 -48.33 10.62 0.50
C GLU A 141 -48.37 9.58 -0.62
N LEU A 142 -47.20 9.17 -1.14
CA LEU A 142 -47.09 8.13 -2.16
C LEU A 142 -47.62 6.77 -1.67
N LEU A 143 -47.44 6.48 -0.39
CA LEU A 143 -47.81 5.21 0.24
C LEU A 143 -49.17 5.26 0.95
N GLN A 144 -49.91 6.37 0.86
CA GLN A 144 -51.24 6.51 1.44
C GLN A 144 -52.21 5.48 0.83
N ASP A 145 -53.05 4.87 1.67
CA ASP A 145 -53.98 3.80 1.28
C ASP A 145 -53.29 2.52 0.76
N THR A 146 -51.98 2.35 1.01
CA THR A 146 -51.22 1.11 0.70
C THR A 146 -50.91 0.31 1.96
N GLU A 147 -50.52 -0.96 1.81
CA GLU A 147 -50.09 -1.82 2.92
C GLU A 147 -48.81 -1.34 3.63
N PHE A 148 -48.09 -0.38 3.05
CA PHE A 148 -46.87 0.21 3.60
C PHE A 148 -47.10 1.56 4.28
N GLU A 149 -48.35 2.06 4.36
CA GLU A 149 -48.67 3.37 4.92
C GLU A 149 -48.13 3.56 6.35
N ASP A 150 -48.23 2.51 7.18
CA ASP A 150 -47.76 2.49 8.56
C ASP A 150 -46.29 2.08 8.73
N THR A 151 -45.64 1.60 7.65
CA THR A 151 -44.24 1.13 7.66
C THR A 151 -43.45 1.68 6.47
N PRO A 152 -43.37 3.03 6.32
CA PRO A 152 -42.58 3.63 5.25
C PRO A 152 -41.09 3.28 5.40
N PRO A 153 -40.31 3.29 4.30
CA PRO A 153 -38.89 3.00 4.37
C PRO A 153 -38.17 4.04 5.22
N ARG A 154 -37.12 3.61 5.91
CA ARG A 154 -36.25 4.54 6.63
C ARG A 154 -35.58 5.48 5.64
N ILE A 155 -35.17 6.64 6.12
CA ILE A 155 -34.37 7.58 5.33
C ILE A 155 -33.19 7.98 6.18
N GLU A 156 -31.98 7.84 5.64
CA GLU A 156 -30.77 8.24 6.34
C GLU A 156 -29.86 9.07 5.43
N ILE A 157 -29.55 10.29 5.88
CA ILE A 157 -28.45 11.10 5.35
C ILE A 157 -27.29 11.05 6.34
N THR A 158 -26.16 10.49 5.92
CA THR A 158 -24.95 10.37 6.75
C THR A 158 -23.76 11.05 6.09
N ALA A 159 -22.91 11.63 6.93
CA ALA A 159 -21.68 12.27 6.50
C ALA A 159 -20.52 11.27 6.43
N PRO A 160 -19.51 11.55 5.59
CA PRO A 160 -18.31 10.72 5.48
C PRO A 160 -17.60 10.49 6.82
N GLU A 161 -17.77 11.36 7.81
CA GLU A 161 -17.19 11.24 9.15
C GLU A 161 -17.61 10.00 9.95
N ILE A 162 -18.73 9.35 9.60
CA ILE A 162 -19.26 8.19 10.34
C ILE A 162 -19.04 6.88 9.58
N VAL A 163 -19.10 6.94 8.25
CA VAL A 163 -18.94 5.77 7.36
C VAL A 163 -17.55 5.70 6.73
N GLY A 164 -16.71 6.71 7.01
CA GLY A 164 -15.39 6.86 6.44
C GLY A 164 -14.24 6.66 7.44
N PRO A 165 -13.01 6.50 6.94
CA PRO A 165 -11.82 6.21 7.74
C PRO A 165 -11.40 7.35 8.72
N ILE A 166 -10.90 6.99 9.92
CA ILE A 166 -10.23 7.90 10.89
C ILE A 166 -8.72 7.92 10.62
N TYR A 167 -8.09 9.07 10.78
CA TYR A 167 -6.70 9.35 10.43
C TYR A 167 -5.90 9.92 11.62
N LEU A 168 -4.76 9.30 11.92
CA LEU A 168 -3.87 9.66 13.04
C LEU A 168 -2.61 10.36 12.52
N GLY A 169 -2.14 11.39 13.21
CA GLY A 169 -0.96 12.17 12.83
C GLY A 169 0.00 12.40 13.97
N VAL A 170 1.18 12.88 13.65
CA VAL A 170 2.18 13.30 14.64
C VAL A 170 1.95 14.75 15.07
N VAL A 171 2.39 15.10 16.28
CA VAL A 171 2.33 16.47 16.81
C VAL A 171 3.69 17.13 16.63
N ASP A 172 3.96 17.62 15.43
CA ASP A 172 5.25 18.17 14.98
C ASP A 172 5.30 19.71 14.99
N ASP A 173 4.16 20.37 14.86
CA ASP A 173 3.97 21.83 14.82
C ASP A 173 3.87 22.51 16.20
N ARG A 174 3.99 21.75 17.29
CA ARG A 174 4.03 22.25 18.67
C ARG A 174 5.30 21.77 19.36
N PRO A 175 6.49 22.17 18.88
CA PRO A 175 7.77 21.66 19.36
C PRO A 175 8.03 21.94 20.84
N TYR A 176 7.39 22.95 21.45
CA TYR A 176 7.46 23.16 22.90
C TYR A 176 6.86 21.97 23.68
N LEU A 177 5.85 21.28 23.14
CA LEU A 177 5.27 20.10 23.78
C LEU A 177 6.29 18.96 23.89
N LEU A 178 7.29 18.87 23.00
CA LEU A 178 8.37 17.88 23.13
C LEU A 178 9.17 18.08 24.43
N GLN A 179 9.43 19.34 24.81
CA GLN A 179 10.18 19.66 26.03
C GLN A 179 9.33 19.47 27.31
N HIS A 180 8.00 19.56 27.17
CA HIS A 180 7.06 19.36 28.28
C HIS A 180 6.43 17.96 28.32
N TRP A 181 6.65 17.12 27.32
CA TRP A 181 5.96 15.84 27.16
C TRP A 181 6.24 14.88 28.31
N ASP A 182 7.47 14.84 28.83
CA ASP A 182 7.79 14.03 30.01
C ASP A 182 7.06 14.52 31.27
N HIS A 183 6.78 15.81 31.38
CA HIS A 183 5.97 16.35 32.48
C HIS A 183 4.48 16.04 32.25
N ILE A 184 3.97 16.26 31.04
CA ILE A 184 2.58 15.95 30.66
C ILE A 184 2.29 14.47 30.88
N LYS A 185 3.14 13.56 30.36
CA LYS A 185 3.04 12.11 30.61
C LYS A 185 3.03 11.80 32.09
N ARG A 186 3.89 12.42 32.90
CA ARG A 186 3.93 12.16 34.34
C ARG A 186 2.63 12.55 35.00
N VAL A 187 2.08 13.74 34.70
CA VAL A 187 0.78 14.20 35.22
C VAL A 187 -0.34 13.25 34.77
N VAL A 188 -0.36 12.86 33.50
CA VAL A 188 -1.34 11.90 32.95
C VAL A 188 -1.24 10.55 33.67
N HIS A 189 -0.04 9.99 33.83
CA HIS A 189 0.17 8.74 34.55
C HIS A 189 -0.18 8.84 36.04
N GLU A 190 0.15 9.94 36.71
CA GLU A 190 -0.23 10.18 38.10
C GLU A 190 -1.74 10.17 38.27
N ARG A 191 -2.49 10.83 37.37
CA ARG A 191 -3.97 10.82 37.39
C ARG A 191 -4.55 9.47 37.02
N LEU A 192 -4.05 8.81 35.98
CA LEU A 192 -4.48 7.44 35.63
C LEU A 192 -4.25 6.47 36.80
N ASN A 193 -3.18 6.67 37.57
CA ASN A 193 -2.89 5.87 38.74
C ASN A 193 -3.67 6.28 40.00
N THR A 194 -4.56 7.30 40.00
CA THR A 194 -5.44 7.56 41.15
C THR A 194 -6.77 6.81 41.10
N PHE A 195 -7.14 6.26 39.95
CA PHE A 195 -8.41 5.56 39.75
C PHE A 195 -8.17 4.06 39.55
N ASP A 196 -8.88 3.22 40.30
CA ASP A 196 -8.74 1.77 40.20
C ASP A 196 -9.13 1.23 38.82
N ALA A 197 -10.01 1.93 38.10
CA ALA A 197 -10.41 1.57 36.74
C ALA A 197 -9.25 1.64 35.73
N THR A 198 -8.23 2.46 35.96
CA THR A 198 -7.09 2.63 35.04
C THR A 198 -5.76 2.20 35.66
N ARG A 199 -5.65 2.23 36.98
CA ARG A 199 -4.47 1.79 37.74
C ARG A 199 -4.21 0.30 37.43
N HIS A 200 -3.02 0.00 36.91
CA HIS A 200 -2.55 -1.32 36.46
C HIS A 200 -3.13 -1.86 35.14
N PHE A 201 -4.07 -1.14 34.51
CA PHE A 201 -4.69 -1.56 33.26
C PHE A 201 -4.21 -0.74 32.06
N VAL A 202 -3.53 0.40 32.25
CA VAL A 202 -2.97 1.20 31.14
C VAL A 202 -1.96 0.37 30.34
N THR A 203 -2.22 0.24 29.04
CA THR A 203 -1.36 -0.45 28.08
C THR A 203 -0.54 0.53 27.23
N SER A 204 -1.00 1.76 27.00
CA SER A 204 -0.19 2.83 26.38
C SER A 204 -0.69 4.25 26.70
N VAL A 205 0.21 5.24 26.62
CA VAL A 205 -0.11 6.69 26.68
C VAL A 205 0.75 7.40 25.64
N ILE A 206 0.13 8.07 24.68
CA ILE A 206 0.74 8.60 23.45
C ILE A 206 0.18 9.99 23.15
N LEU A 207 1.00 10.93 22.64
CA LEU A 207 0.53 12.24 22.16
C LEU A 207 0.54 12.25 20.63
N LEU A 208 -0.63 12.40 20.00
CA LEU A 208 -0.79 12.32 18.55
C LEU A 208 -1.94 13.24 18.08
N ARG A 209 -2.02 13.53 16.79
CA ARG A 209 -3.16 14.19 16.16
C ARG A 209 -4.22 13.14 15.80
N HIS A 210 -5.47 13.33 16.21
CA HIS A 210 -6.50 12.29 16.11
C HIS A 210 -7.79 12.86 15.49
N GLY A 211 -8.20 12.44 14.28
CA GLY A 211 -9.39 12.99 13.60
C GLY A 211 -9.67 12.39 12.20
N LEU A 212 -10.61 12.95 11.44
CA LEU A 212 -11.16 12.34 10.21
C LEU A 212 -10.52 12.85 8.92
N SER A 213 -9.54 13.75 9.04
CA SER A 213 -8.82 14.29 7.91
C SER A 213 -7.67 13.37 7.51
N PRO A 214 -7.61 12.90 6.24
CA PRO A 214 -6.42 12.25 5.68
C PRO A 214 -5.18 13.13 5.77
N ASN A 215 -5.38 14.46 5.82
CA ASN A 215 -4.35 15.39 6.24
C ASN A 215 -4.30 15.45 7.77
N THR A 216 -3.53 14.54 8.34
CA THR A 216 -3.48 14.30 9.77
C THR A 216 -2.98 15.49 10.59
N ALA A 217 -2.30 16.47 9.96
CA ALA A 217 -1.80 17.68 10.61
C ALA A 217 -2.92 18.65 11.05
N THR A 218 -4.10 18.58 10.43
CA THR A 218 -5.26 19.40 10.81
C THR A 218 -6.09 18.77 11.93
N ASN A 219 -5.85 17.49 12.24
CA ASN A 219 -6.54 16.78 13.30
C ASN A 219 -6.05 17.28 14.68
N PRO A 220 -6.90 17.39 15.70
CA PRO A 220 -6.55 17.97 16.98
C PRO A 220 -5.47 17.17 17.73
N ILE A 221 -4.59 17.88 18.44
CA ILE A 221 -3.57 17.29 19.32
C ILE A 221 -4.26 16.60 20.50
N THR A 222 -3.95 15.33 20.71
CA THR A 222 -4.66 14.44 21.62
C THR A 222 -3.67 13.54 22.37
N VAL A 223 -3.75 13.50 23.69
CA VAL A 223 -3.18 12.44 24.52
C VAL A 223 -4.09 11.24 24.39
N TYR A 224 -3.72 10.33 23.52
CA TYR A 224 -4.33 9.03 23.36
C TYR A 224 -3.84 8.10 24.48
N ILE A 225 -4.75 7.37 25.11
CA ILE A 225 -4.47 6.45 26.20
C ILE A 225 -5.15 5.14 25.83
N SER A 226 -4.44 4.03 25.96
CA SER A 226 -5.06 2.71 25.87
C SER A 226 -4.96 1.96 27.19
N VAL A 227 -5.99 1.20 27.49
CA VAL A 227 -6.10 0.36 28.70
C VAL A 227 -6.52 -1.06 28.32
N ASP A 228 -6.20 -2.06 29.11
CA ASP A 228 -6.62 -3.42 28.82
C ASP A 228 -8.15 -3.56 28.97
N ARG A 229 -8.70 -4.65 28.44
CA ARG A 229 -10.15 -4.91 28.43
C ARG A 229 -10.78 -5.11 29.82
N ARG A 230 -10.00 -5.05 30.90
CA ARG A 230 -10.48 -5.17 32.29
C ARG A 230 -10.65 -3.81 32.97
N SER A 231 -10.25 -2.73 32.31
CA SER A 231 -10.54 -1.36 32.75
C SER A 231 -12.05 -1.07 32.71
N ASP A 232 -12.60 -0.37 33.71
CA ASP A 232 -14.04 -0.07 33.78
C ASP A 232 -14.36 1.25 33.05
N GLU A 233 -14.91 1.14 31.84
CA GLU A 233 -15.25 2.28 30.97
C GLU A 233 -16.21 3.29 31.61
N LYS A 234 -17.04 2.87 32.57
CA LYS A 234 -18.04 3.75 33.21
C LYS A 234 -17.41 4.88 34.02
N GLN A 235 -16.15 4.74 34.38
CA GLN A 235 -15.41 5.73 35.16
C GLN A 235 -14.60 6.67 34.28
N TRP A 236 -14.46 6.38 32.98
CA TRP A 236 -13.54 7.07 32.07
C TRP A 236 -13.85 8.55 31.89
N ASP A 237 -15.11 8.96 31.87
CA ASP A 237 -15.47 10.37 31.69
C ASP A 237 -14.92 11.26 32.83
N SER A 238 -15.01 10.76 34.07
CA SER A 238 -14.45 11.43 35.24
C SER A 238 -12.92 11.47 35.23
N ILE A 239 -12.29 10.45 34.64
CA ILE A 239 -10.84 10.30 34.50
C ILE A 239 -10.31 11.24 33.40
N LEU A 240 -10.93 11.22 32.22
CA LEU A 240 -10.62 12.10 31.09
C LEU A 240 -10.75 13.57 31.50
N THR A 241 -11.86 13.94 32.15
CA THR A 241 -12.10 15.29 32.67
C THR A 241 -11.04 15.70 33.69
N ASN A 242 -10.65 14.79 34.59
CA ASN A 242 -9.63 15.07 35.60
C ASN A 242 -8.25 15.33 34.98
N ILE A 243 -7.88 14.52 33.97
CA ILE A 243 -6.62 14.66 33.22
C ILE A 243 -6.64 15.98 32.43
N GLU A 244 -7.69 16.26 31.66
CA GLU A 244 -7.80 17.49 30.88
C GLU A 244 -7.71 18.75 31.75
N ASN A 245 -8.39 18.76 32.90
CA ASN A 245 -8.34 19.90 33.81
C ASN A 245 -6.95 20.08 34.44
N SER A 246 -6.28 18.96 34.78
CA SER A 246 -4.91 19.00 35.30
C SER A 246 -3.93 19.55 34.24
N LEU A 247 -4.12 19.20 32.97
CA LEU A 247 -3.31 19.70 31.86
C LEU A 247 -3.59 21.19 31.56
N LYS A 248 -4.86 21.60 31.57
CA LYS A 248 -5.28 23.01 31.40
C LYS A 248 -4.71 23.91 32.50
N ALA A 249 -4.77 23.48 33.77
CA ALA A 249 -4.25 24.25 34.91
C ALA A 249 -2.73 24.52 34.82
N LEU A 250 -2.00 23.68 34.09
CA LEU A 250 -0.58 23.82 33.83
C LEU A 250 -0.26 24.58 32.52
N GLY A 251 -1.29 25.12 31.85
CA GLY A 251 -1.17 25.96 30.66
C GLY A 251 -1.31 25.23 29.32
N TRP A 252 -1.73 23.95 29.32
CA TRP A 252 -1.90 23.17 28.09
C TRP A 252 -3.37 23.06 27.67
N THR A 253 -3.94 24.14 27.16
CA THR A 253 -5.38 24.23 26.82
C THR A 253 -5.75 23.56 25.50
N ASP A 254 -4.77 23.34 24.62
CA ASP A 254 -5.00 22.94 23.23
C ASP A 254 -4.79 21.43 23.00
N ILE A 255 -4.66 20.67 24.10
CA ILE A 255 -4.45 19.22 24.10
C ILE A 255 -5.73 18.53 24.57
N ARG A 256 -6.26 17.63 23.74
CA ARG A 256 -7.40 16.77 24.07
C ARG A 256 -6.91 15.47 24.71
N VAL A 257 -7.81 14.71 25.35
CA VAL A 257 -7.47 13.37 25.84
C VAL A 257 -8.47 12.35 25.26
N HIS A 258 -7.97 11.18 24.85
CA HIS A 258 -8.77 10.08 24.35
C HIS A 258 -8.35 8.79 25.05
N LEU A 259 -9.32 7.92 25.38
CA LEU A 259 -9.09 6.66 26.10
C LEU A 259 -9.86 5.53 25.42
N GLU A 260 -9.19 4.39 25.18
CA GLU A 260 -9.82 3.19 24.61
C GLU A 260 -9.21 1.88 25.13
N HIS A 261 -9.84 0.74 24.83
CA HIS A 261 -9.32 -0.59 25.17
C HIS A 261 -8.33 -1.14 24.13
N ASN A 262 -7.11 -1.53 24.53
CA ASN A 262 -6.11 -2.17 23.64
C ASN A 262 -5.10 -3.04 24.44
N SER A 263 -4.72 -4.25 23.99
CA SER A 263 -3.71 -5.13 24.63
C SER A 263 -3.04 -6.10 23.62
N PRO A 264 -1.74 -6.45 23.77
CA PRO A 264 -1.02 -7.19 22.72
C PRO A 264 -0.88 -8.71 22.95
N CYS A 265 -0.90 -9.52 21.87
CA CYS A 265 -0.06 -10.73 21.74
C CYS A 265 0.12 -11.32 20.30
N LEU A 266 1.39 -11.75 20.04
CA LEU A 266 2.03 -12.78 19.17
C LEU A 266 1.90 -12.84 17.63
N LEU A 267 3.07 -13.03 16.99
CA LEU A 267 3.36 -13.08 15.55
C LEU A 267 2.66 -14.23 14.80
N GLN A 268 1.86 -13.87 13.79
CA GLN A 268 1.57 -14.65 12.59
C GLN A 268 2.01 -13.82 11.38
N PHE A 269 2.52 -14.48 10.34
CA PHE A 269 2.78 -13.80 9.07
C PHE A 269 1.44 -13.24 8.55
N GLN A 270 1.34 -11.92 8.44
CA GLN A 270 0.15 -11.25 7.93
C GLN A 270 -0.01 -11.59 6.45
N LEU A 271 -1.09 -12.27 6.08
CA LEU A 271 -1.51 -12.39 4.68
C LEU A 271 -2.20 -11.10 4.27
N LEU A 272 -1.79 -10.50 3.15
CA LEU A 272 -2.52 -9.39 2.58
C LEU A 272 -3.56 -9.92 1.62
N ASP A 273 -4.84 -9.72 1.96
CA ASP A 273 -5.94 -10.04 1.06
C ASP A 273 -5.80 -9.24 -0.22
N LEU A 274 -5.92 -9.94 -1.36
CA LEU A 274 -5.91 -9.29 -2.66
C LEU A 274 -7.27 -8.65 -2.91
N LYS A 275 -7.27 -7.32 -3.02
CA LYS A 275 -8.45 -6.53 -3.37
C LYS A 275 -8.59 -6.42 -4.89
N GLY A 276 -9.82 -6.45 -5.39
CA GLY A 276 -10.16 -6.29 -6.81
C GLY A 276 -10.99 -7.46 -7.37
N GLU A 277 -11.47 -7.32 -8.62
CA GLU A 277 -12.22 -8.37 -9.28
C GLU A 277 -11.36 -9.60 -9.58
N ARG A 278 -11.92 -10.82 -9.44
CA ARG A 278 -11.22 -12.09 -9.69
C ARG A 278 -10.51 -12.10 -11.04
N GLY A 279 -11.15 -11.59 -12.09
CA GLY A 279 -10.59 -11.53 -13.44
C GLY A 279 -9.35 -10.63 -13.57
N GLU A 280 -9.34 -9.48 -12.88
CA GLU A 280 -8.21 -8.55 -12.88
C GLU A 280 -7.02 -9.13 -12.11
N ILE A 281 -7.29 -9.76 -10.97
CA ILE A 281 -6.27 -10.44 -10.15
C ILE A 281 -5.63 -11.58 -10.96
N LEU A 282 -6.43 -12.42 -11.63
CA LEU A 282 -5.93 -13.48 -12.50
C LEU A 282 -5.12 -12.93 -13.69
N SER A 283 -5.56 -11.81 -14.28
CA SER A 283 -4.79 -11.12 -15.33
C SER A 283 -3.43 -10.63 -14.81
N LYS A 284 -3.39 -10.09 -13.59
CA LYS A 284 -2.16 -9.62 -12.94
C LYS A 284 -1.22 -10.77 -12.58
N ILE A 285 -1.76 -11.90 -12.09
CA ILE A 285 -1.04 -13.14 -11.84
C ILE A 285 -0.35 -13.63 -13.13
N SER A 286 -1.12 -13.74 -14.21
CA SER A 286 -0.63 -14.25 -15.50
C SER A 286 0.44 -13.34 -16.09
N LYS A 287 0.20 -12.02 -16.12
CA LYS A 287 1.12 -11.03 -16.70
C LYS A 287 2.45 -10.94 -15.96
N ASN A 288 2.44 -11.10 -14.63
CA ASN A 288 3.61 -10.86 -13.78
C ASN A 288 4.22 -12.13 -13.17
N ASN A 289 3.68 -13.31 -13.51
CA ASN A 289 4.15 -14.60 -13.00
C ASN A 289 4.27 -14.62 -11.46
N LEU A 290 3.17 -14.25 -10.79
CA LEU A 290 3.11 -14.05 -9.34
C LEU A 290 2.78 -15.31 -8.54
N VAL A 291 2.31 -16.38 -9.20
CA VAL A 291 2.01 -17.65 -8.55
C VAL A 291 3.19 -18.60 -8.69
N ILE A 292 3.54 -19.27 -7.59
CA ILE A 292 4.56 -20.31 -7.58
C ILE A 292 3.85 -21.66 -7.63
N HIS A 293 3.94 -22.30 -8.80
CA HIS A 293 3.46 -23.66 -9.00
C HIS A 293 4.46 -24.67 -8.41
N GLY A 294 3.96 -25.66 -7.68
CA GLY A 294 4.77 -26.67 -7.00
C GLY A 294 5.32 -26.18 -5.65
N GLU A 295 6.16 -27.00 -5.01
CA GLU A 295 6.67 -26.74 -3.67
C GLU A 295 7.60 -25.51 -3.62
N TYR A 296 7.62 -24.83 -2.47
CA TYR A 296 8.67 -23.85 -2.21
C TYR A 296 10.01 -24.57 -2.07
N HIS A 297 11.04 -23.99 -2.69
CA HIS A 297 12.40 -24.50 -2.58
C HIS A 297 13.15 -23.78 -1.48
N ASP A 298 13.89 -24.54 -0.68
CA ASP A 298 14.79 -23.97 0.32
C ASP A 298 15.90 -23.17 -0.38
N ASN A 299 16.50 -23.71 -1.44
CA ASN A 299 17.58 -23.05 -2.16
C ASN A 299 17.05 -21.97 -3.12
N VAL A 300 17.73 -20.82 -3.16
CA VAL A 300 17.45 -19.74 -4.11
C VAL A 300 18.44 -19.78 -5.26
N ASN A 301 17.96 -19.95 -6.48
CA ASN A 301 18.78 -20.07 -7.68
C ASN A 301 18.90 -18.75 -8.43
N LEU A 302 19.82 -18.73 -9.39
CA LEU A 302 19.87 -17.68 -10.41
C LEU A 302 18.48 -17.52 -11.07
N GLY A 303 17.95 -16.30 -11.08
CA GLY A 303 16.66 -15.99 -11.70
C GLY A 303 15.44 -16.07 -10.78
N ASP A 304 15.60 -16.57 -9.54
CA ASP A 304 14.52 -16.58 -8.54
C ASP A 304 14.22 -15.18 -8.01
N ASP A 305 13.02 -14.98 -7.47
CA ASP A 305 12.66 -13.69 -6.88
C ASP A 305 13.37 -13.43 -5.55
N VAL A 306 13.64 -12.16 -5.32
CA VAL A 306 14.09 -11.64 -4.03
C VAL A 306 13.36 -10.35 -3.72
N SER A 307 13.06 -10.18 -2.44
CA SER A 307 12.41 -8.99 -1.90
C SER A 307 12.97 -8.73 -0.51
N ILE A 308 12.77 -7.51 0.00
CA ILE A 308 12.94 -7.26 1.44
C ILE A 308 11.87 -8.01 2.23
N SER A 309 12.22 -8.39 3.46
CA SER A 309 11.37 -9.14 4.37
C SER A 309 10.48 -8.24 5.23
N GLN A 310 9.84 -7.25 4.61
CA GLN A 310 8.81 -6.42 5.25
C GLN A 310 7.74 -5.97 4.27
N TYR A 311 6.54 -5.75 4.80
CA TYR A 311 5.53 -4.96 4.10
C TYR A 311 5.96 -3.50 4.10
N VAL A 312 5.39 -2.74 3.19
CA VAL A 312 5.63 -1.32 3.06
C VAL A 312 4.30 -0.61 3.12
N ASP A 313 4.24 0.47 3.89
CA ASP A 313 3.02 1.26 3.97
C ASP A 313 3.04 2.30 2.85
N ARG A 314 1.92 2.36 2.13
CA ARG A 314 1.64 3.44 1.19
C ARG A 314 1.18 4.68 1.98
N ASP A 315 1.29 5.84 1.38
CA ASP A 315 0.97 7.12 2.03
C ASP A 315 -0.50 7.29 2.46
N ASP A 316 -1.40 6.45 1.97
CA ASP A 316 -2.80 6.32 2.42
C ASP A 316 -3.00 5.35 3.60
N GLY A 317 -1.90 4.80 4.14
CA GLY A 317 -1.92 3.83 5.23
C GLY A 317 -2.20 2.40 4.79
N GLU A 318 -2.34 2.14 3.48
CA GLU A 318 -2.51 0.77 2.99
C GLU A 318 -1.18 0.00 3.07
N THR A 319 -1.18 -1.09 3.83
CA THR A 319 -0.07 -2.05 3.86
C THR A 319 0.02 -2.76 2.51
N CYS A 320 1.14 -2.52 1.83
CA CYS A 320 1.41 -3.02 0.50
C CYS A 320 2.54 -4.05 0.50
N ASN A 321 2.54 -4.88 -0.55
CA ASN A 321 3.70 -5.70 -0.86
C ASN A 321 4.89 -4.82 -1.26
N PRO A 322 6.12 -5.15 -0.82
CA PRO A 322 7.33 -4.48 -1.27
C PRO A 322 7.63 -4.73 -2.74
N LEU A 323 8.60 -3.99 -3.30
CA LEU A 323 9.14 -4.29 -4.63
C LEU A 323 9.74 -5.69 -4.65
N CYS A 324 9.47 -6.41 -5.73
CA CYS A 324 10.04 -7.72 -6.02
C CYS A 324 10.98 -7.59 -7.22
N GLY A 325 12.16 -8.18 -7.10
CA GLY A 325 13.14 -8.25 -8.17
C GLY A 325 13.70 -9.66 -8.32
N THR A 326 14.78 -9.77 -9.08
CA THR A 326 15.45 -11.04 -9.40
C THR A 326 16.79 -11.15 -8.70
N LEU A 327 17.11 -12.33 -8.17
CA LEU A 327 18.48 -12.70 -7.82
C LEU A 327 19.26 -12.95 -9.11
N GLY A 328 20.14 -12.02 -9.46
CA GLY A 328 20.86 -12.05 -10.72
C GLY A 328 21.81 -13.22 -10.84
N CYS A 329 22.65 -13.41 -9.83
CA CYS A 329 23.56 -14.55 -9.69
C CYS A 329 24.24 -14.50 -8.32
N TYR A 330 24.96 -15.56 -7.99
CA TYR A 330 25.96 -15.55 -6.94
C TYR A 330 27.32 -15.05 -7.46
N LEU A 331 27.97 -14.21 -6.64
CA LEU A 331 29.36 -13.81 -6.80
C LEU A 331 30.20 -14.43 -5.69
N GLU A 332 31.49 -14.57 -5.92
CA GLU A 332 32.47 -14.83 -4.88
C GLU A 332 33.35 -13.59 -4.68
N ILE A 333 33.56 -13.23 -3.43
CA ILE A 333 34.40 -12.10 -3.03
C ILE A 333 35.51 -12.55 -2.09
N LYS A 334 36.63 -11.82 -2.13
CA LYS A 334 37.66 -11.85 -1.07
C LYS A 334 37.76 -10.47 -0.45
N THR A 335 37.80 -10.42 0.87
CA THR A 335 38.04 -9.16 1.58
C THR A 335 39.47 -9.09 2.11
N LYS A 336 39.91 -7.93 2.60
CA LYS A 336 41.21 -7.82 3.29
C LYS A 336 41.22 -8.63 4.58
N THR A 337 40.08 -8.63 5.27
CA THR A 337 39.84 -9.31 6.55
C THR A 337 39.55 -10.81 6.41
N ASN A 338 39.01 -11.25 5.27
CA ASN A 338 38.76 -12.64 4.92
C ASN A 338 39.28 -12.93 3.50
N PRO A 339 40.52 -13.46 3.38
CA PRO A 339 41.14 -13.73 2.08
C PRO A 339 40.60 -14.98 1.38
N GLN A 340 39.63 -15.69 1.99
CA GLN A 340 38.93 -16.83 1.39
C GLN A 340 37.77 -16.35 0.52
N TRP A 341 37.42 -17.15 -0.49
CA TRP A 341 36.25 -16.88 -1.32
C TRP A 341 34.98 -17.06 -0.50
N THR A 342 34.17 -16.01 -0.42
CA THR A 342 32.85 -16.03 0.22
C THR A 342 31.78 -15.74 -0.81
N LYS A 343 30.72 -16.55 -0.84
CA LYS A 343 29.62 -16.42 -1.79
C LYS A 343 28.60 -15.39 -1.32
N VAL A 344 28.18 -14.50 -2.22
CA VAL A 344 27.21 -13.43 -1.98
C VAL A 344 26.23 -13.35 -3.14
N GLY A 345 24.98 -12.95 -2.91
CA GLY A 345 24.00 -12.74 -3.98
C GLY A 345 24.10 -11.35 -4.59
N LEU A 346 23.89 -11.21 -5.90
CA LEU A 346 23.82 -9.95 -6.63
C LEU A 346 22.39 -9.66 -7.08
N THR A 347 21.90 -8.44 -6.82
CA THR A 347 20.63 -7.93 -7.34
C THR A 347 20.72 -6.40 -7.57
N ASN A 348 19.62 -5.72 -7.90
CA ASN A 348 19.63 -4.26 -8.00
C ASN A 348 19.45 -3.55 -6.65
N TYR A 349 19.98 -2.34 -6.56
CA TYR A 349 19.79 -1.49 -5.40
C TYR A 349 18.32 -1.09 -5.22
N HIS A 350 17.59 -0.79 -6.29
CA HIS A 350 16.19 -0.43 -6.17
C HIS A 350 15.29 -1.54 -5.59
N ASN A 351 15.72 -2.80 -5.62
CA ASN A 351 15.03 -3.91 -4.95
C ASN A 351 15.18 -3.88 -3.42
N VAL A 352 16.25 -3.27 -2.89
CA VAL A 352 16.48 -3.08 -1.45
C VAL A 352 16.04 -1.73 -0.93
N ARG A 353 15.83 -0.74 -1.81
CA ARG A 353 15.37 0.60 -1.41
C ARG A 353 14.21 0.60 -0.42
N PRO A 354 13.18 -0.28 -0.55
CA PRO A 354 12.08 -0.29 0.41
C PRO A 354 12.46 -0.79 1.82
N GLY A 355 13.66 -1.36 1.98
CA GLY A 355 14.21 -1.82 3.26
C GLY A 355 14.93 -0.73 4.05
N PHE A 356 15.04 0.48 3.52
CA PHE A 356 15.65 1.62 4.21
C PHE A 356 14.58 2.56 4.76
N GLN A 357 14.85 3.13 5.93
CA GLN A 357 14.01 4.16 6.51
C GLN A 357 13.92 5.38 5.58
N GLY A 358 12.70 5.87 5.38
CA GLY A 358 12.39 6.98 4.47
C GLY A 358 12.04 6.55 3.04
N TRP A 359 11.84 5.24 2.81
CA TRP A 359 11.10 4.76 1.64
C TRP A 359 9.67 5.32 1.62
N THR A 360 9.18 5.69 0.44
CA THR A 360 7.82 6.22 0.26
C THR A 360 7.16 5.61 -0.97
N ILE A 361 5.88 5.27 -0.83
CA ILE A 361 4.99 4.86 -1.93
C ILE A 361 3.76 5.75 -1.83
N LYS A 362 3.25 6.18 -2.97
CA LYS A 362 2.06 7.02 -3.07
C LYS A 362 0.93 6.33 -3.78
N GLU A 363 -0.29 6.54 -3.31
CA GLU A 363 -1.50 6.21 -4.06
C GLU A 363 -1.66 7.17 -5.25
N VAL A 364 -1.85 6.61 -6.45
CA VAL A 364 -2.21 7.37 -7.65
C VAL A 364 -3.11 6.48 -8.52
N ASP A 365 -4.32 6.97 -8.81
CA ASP A 365 -5.30 6.36 -9.72
C ASP A 365 -5.65 4.88 -9.39
N GLY A 366 -5.82 4.54 -8.12
CA GLY A 366 -6.05 3.18 -7.63
C GLY A 366 -4.79 2.30 -7.64
N GLY A 367 -3.65 2.87 -8.00
CA GLY A 367 -2.34 2.22 -8.09
C GLY A 367 -1.34 2.79 -7.08
N SER A 368 -0.10 2.30 -7.19
CA SER A 368 1.00 2.71 -6.32
C SER A 368 2.18 3.21 -7.14
N ILE A 369 2.66 4.42 -6.87
CA ILE A 369 3.89 4.96 -7.48
C ILE A 369 4.97 5.15 -6.41
N ILE A 370 6.24 5.04 -6.81
CA ILE A 370 7.37 5.29 -5.90
C ILE A 370 7.51 6.79 -5.68
N GLY A 371 7.50 7.22 -4.42
CA GLY A 371 7.75 8.61 -4.04
C GLY A 371 9.25 8.93 -3.86
N PRO A 372 9.62 10.21 -3.74
CA PRO A 372 10.97 10.60 -3.35
C PRO A 372 11.24 10.16 -1.90
N PRO A 373 12.51 9.87 -1.54
CA PRO A 373 12.85 9.53 -0.17
C PRO A 373 12.53 10.70 0.76
N SER A 374 12.13 10.40 2.00
CA SER A 374 11.89 11.43 3.01
C SER A 374 13.16 12.26 3.25
N SER A 375 13.00 13.56 3.46
CA SER A 375 14.12 14.47 3.77
C SER A 375 14.94 13.97 4.95
N ASN A 376 16.27 14.04 4.84
CA ASN A 376 17.24 13.58 5.86
C ASN A 376 17.17 12.09 6.24
N SER A 377 16.42 11.28 5.49
CA SER A 377 16.25 9.86 5.77
C SER A 377 17.52 9.04 5.53
N GLN A 378 17.53 7.82 6.07
CA GLN A 378 18.53 6.82 5.75
C GLN A 378 18.56 6.57 4.24
N LEU A 379 17.39 6.38 3.62
CA LEU A 379 17.28 6.15 2.18
C LEU A 379 17.89 7.29 1.37
N LEU A 380 17.65 8.56 1.72
CA LEU A 380 18.25 9.69 1.00
C LEU A 380 19.79 9.68 1.06
N LYS A 381 20.36 9.38 2.24
CA LYS A 381 21.82 9.30 2.42
C LYS A 381 22.42 8.14 1.61
N VAL A 382 21.71 7.00 1.57
CA VAL A 382 22.12 5.83 0.78
C VAL A 382 21.96 6.10 -0.71
N ASP A 383 20.86 6.72 -1.13
CA ASP A 383 20.67 7.17 -2.51
C ASP A 383 21.84 8.06 -2.93
N GLN A 384 22.35 8.94 -2.07
CA GLN A 384 23.49 9.81 -2.38
C GLN A 384 24.84 9.09 -2.43
N ASN A 385 25.12 8.21 -1.45
CA ASN A 385 26.49 7.77 -1.19
C ASN A 385 26.72 6.27 -1.41
N GLY A 386 25.65 5.49 -1.57
CA GLY A 386 25.66 4.04 -1.39
C GLY A 386 25.58 3.64 0.09
N TRP A 387 25.54 2.33 0.34
CA TRP A 387 25.46 1.76 1.69
C TRP A 387 26.58 0.74 1.92
N LEU A 388 27.17 0.80 3.11
CA LEU A 388 28.08 -0.19 3.69
C LEU A 388 27.74 -0.40 5.18
N PRO A 389 28.13 -1.54 5.79
CA PRO A 389 27.93 -1.78 7.20
C PRO A 389 28.54 -0.66 8.05
N GLY A 390 27.80 -0.18 9.05
CA GLY A 390 28.22 0.92 9.93
C GLY A 390 28.10 2.33 9.37
N THR A 391 27.55 2.52 8.15
CA THR A 391 27.35 3.87 7.57
C THR A 391 26.06 4.52 8.05
N VAL A 392 24.90 3.91 7.82
CA VAL A 392 23.59 4.45 8.21
C VAL A 392 22.60 3.30 8.40
N GLY A 393 22.33 2.88 9.65
CA GLY A 393 21.32 1.87 10.02
C GLY A 393 21.43 0.52 9.29
N ASP A 394 20.90 -0.55 9.88
CA ASP A 394 20.82 -1.80 9.15
C ASP A 394 19.49 -1.85 8.37
N PRO A 395 19.51 -2.05 7.04
CA PRO A 395 18.28 -2.21 6.28
C PRO A 395 17.63 -3.55 6.59
N THR A 396 16.35 -3.64 6.27
CA THR A 396 15.59 -4.88 6.41
C THR A 396 16.25 -6.01 5.59
N PRO A 397 16.40 -7.22 6.18
CA PRO A 397 16.91 -8.38 5.46
C PRO A 397 16.05 -8.78 4.25
N PHE A 398 16.58 -9.71 3.46
CA PHE A 398 15.89 -10.24 2.29
C PHE A 398 15.12 -11.53 2.61
N GLU A 399 14.16 -11.82 1.74
CA GLU A 399 13.40 -13.07 1.70
C GLU A 399 13.28 -13.61 0.27
N SER A 400 13.10 -14.92 0.19
CA SER A 400 12.70 -15.66 -1.00
C SER A 400 12.00 -16.96 -0.56
N PRO A 401 10.85 -17.34 -1.15
CA PRO A 401 10.08 -16.54 -2.09
C PRO A 401 9.60 -15.23 -1.44
N SER A 402 9.38 -14.22 -2.26
CA SER A 402 8.89 -12.93 -1.80
C SER A 402 7.45 -13.04 -1.28
N ARG A 403 7.14 -12.27 -0.24
CA ARG A 403 5.78 -12.20 0.32
C ARG A 403 4.71 -11.83 -0.70
N ILE A 404 5.07 -11.05 -1.74
CA ILE A 404 4.14 -10.78 -2.83
C ILE A 404 3.74 -12.06 -3.54
N LYS A 405 4.71 -12.87 -3.97
CA LYS A 405 4.40 -14.14 -4.64
C LYS A 405 3.70 -15.11 -3.71
N HIS A 406 4.05 -15.10 -2.43
CA HIS A 406 3.34 -15.90 -1.44
C HIS A 406 1.87 -15.49 -1.29
N ASN A 407 1.58 -14.20 -1.12
CA ASN A 407 0.21 -13.68 -1.03
C ASN A 407 -0.62 -14.06 -2.27
N PHE A 408 -0.06 -13.90 -3.46
CA PHE A 408 -0.72 -14.32 -4.71
C PHE A 408 -0.90 -15.84 -4.83
N THR A 409 0.07 -16.63 -4.36
CA THR A 409 -0.01 -18.10 -4.37
C THR A 409 -1.06 -18.63 -3.40
N VAL A 410 -1.12 -18.07 -2.19
CA VAL A 410 -2.13 -18.42 -1.19
C VAL A 410 -3.53 -18.06 -1.68
N TRP A 411 -3.68 -16.87 -2.28
CA TRP A 411 -4.95 -16.48 -2.89
C TRP A 411 -5.38 -17.44 -4.01
N ASP A 412 -4.48 -17.78 -4.94
CA ASP A 412 -4.76 -18.71 -6.05
C ASP A 412 -5.17 -20.09 -5.53
N LEU A 413 -4.46 -20.61 -4.52
CA LEU A 413 -4.80 -21.89 -3.89
C LEU A 413 -6.16 -21.85 -3.20
N ASN A 414 -6.49 -20.79 -2.47
CA ASN A 414 -7.80 -20.64 -1.85
C ASN A 414 -8.93 -20.63 -2.90
N GLN A 415 -8.73 -19.99 -4.06
CA GLN A 415 -9.69 -20.02 -5.16
C GLN A 415 -9.85 -21.43 -5.73
N ARG A 416 -8.74 -22.13 -5.99
CA ARG A 416 -8.76 -23.51 -6.51
C ARG A 416 -9.36 -24.51 -5.52
N ILE A 417 -9.15 -24.30 -4.22
CA ILE A 417 -9.77 -25.09 -3.15
C ILE A 417 -11.29 -24.86 -3.16
N GLN A 418 -11.73 -23.62 -3.34
CA GLN A 418 -13.17 -23.34 -3.44
C GLN A 418 -13.79 -24.02 -4.67
N ASP A 419 -13.19 -23.85 -5.85
CA ASP A 419 -13.65 -24.49 -7.08
C ASP A 419 -13.65 -26.04 -6.94
N ALA A 420 -12.66 -26.62 -6.25
CA ALA A 420 -12.58 -28.06 -5.97
C ALA A 420 -13.63 -28.53 -4.95
N LYS A 421 -13.97 -27.72 -3.94
CA LYS A 421 -15.05 -28.02 -2.99
C LYS A 421 -16.40 -28.09 -3.71
N ASP A 422 -16.67 -27.14 -4.59
CA ASP A 422 -17.89 -27.12 -5.40
C ASP A 422 -17.95 -28.37 -6.29
N THR A 423 -16.81 -28.75 -6.92
CA THR A 423 -16.70 -29.97 -7.73
C THR A 423 -16.94 -31.25 -6.92
N VAL A 424 -16.37 -31.38 -5.72
CA VAL A 424 -16.59 -32.54 -4.82
C VAL A 424 -18.04 -32.63 -4.36
N GLN A 425 -18.69 -31.49 -4.14
CA GLN A 425 -20.10 -31.43 -3.77
C GLN A 425 -21.00 -31.95 -4.90
N GLU A 426 -20.66 -31.66 -6.16
CA GLU A 426 -21.38 -32.14 -7.35
C GLU A 426 -21.05 -33.60 -7.70
N ASP A 427 -19.78 -34.01 -7.59
CA ASP A 427 -19.28 -35.36 -7.88
C ASP A 427 -18.23 -35.79 -6.84
N PRO A 428 -18.62 -36.56 -5.80
CA PRO A 428 -17.73 -37.00 -4.73
C PRO A 428 -16.91 -38.23 -5.12
N SER A 429 -16.35 -38.23 -6.33
CA SER A 429 -15.43 -39.27 -6.77
C SER A 429 -14.15 -39.27 -5.93
N GLU A 430 -13.53 -40.45 -5.77
CA GLU A 430 -12.27 -40.59 -5.02
C GLU A 430 -11.16 -39.68 -5.58
N GLY A 431 -11.17 -39.43 -6.90
CA GLY A 431 -10.26 -38.49 -7.55
C GLY A 431 -10.46 -37.04 -7.09
N ASN A 432 -11.69 -36.54 -7.13
CA ASN A 432 -11.99 -35.15 -6.75
C ASN A 432 -11.71 -34.88 -5.27
N VAL A 433 -12.03 -35.84 -4.39
CA VAL A 433 -11.74 -35.74 -2.95
C VAL A 433 -10.23 -35.69 -2.69
N LYS A 434 -9.46 -36.49 -3.43
CA LYS A 434 -8.00 -36.49 -3.32
C LYS A 434 -7.40 -35.18 -3.81
N ASP A 435 -7.86 -34.66 -4.94
CA ASP A 435 -7.38 -33.39 -5.49
C ASP A 435 -7.61 -32.21 -4.52
N LEU A 436 -8.78 -32.17 -3.87
CA LEU A 436 -9.08 -31.20 -2.81
C LEU A 436 -8.10 -31.33 -1.63
N ALA A 437 -7.87 -32.55 -1.14
CA ALA A 437 -6.95 -32.80 -0.03
C ALA A 437 -5.50 -32.43 -0.38
N ASP A 438 -5.07 -32.65 -1.63
CA ASP A 438 -3.75 -32.29 -2.11
C ASP A 438 -3.57 -30.75 -2.15
N LEU A 439 -4.60 -30.00 -2.59
CA LEU A 439 -4.61 -28.53 -2.57
C LEU A 439 -4.58 -27.95 -1.15
N GLU A 440 -5.40 -28.47 -0.25
CA GLU A 440 -5.41 -28.06 1.16
C GLU A 440 -4.06 -28.36 1.83
N GLY A 441 -3.47 -29.51 1.52
CA GLY A 441 -2.13 -29.88 1.93
C GLY A 441 -1.05 -28.91 1.40
N GLU A 442 -1.13 -28.52 0.13
CA GLU A 442 -0.21 -27.55 -0.49
C GLU A 442 -0.31 -26.17 0.18
N LEU A 443 -1.54 -25.67 0.40
CA LEU A 443 -1.78 -24.41 1.10
C LEU A 443 -1.16 -24.42 2.50
N LYS A 444 -1.41 -25.50 3.27
CA LYS A 444 -0.85 -25.64 4.61
C LYS A 444 0.67 -25.62 4.59
N ARG A 445 1.32 -26.40 3.71
CA ARG A 445 2.79 -26.43 3.60
C ARG A 445 3.38 -25.06 3.27
N LYS A 446 2.78 -24.32 2.33
CA LYS A 446 3.26 -22.99 1.92
C LYS A 446 3.07 -21.94 3.01
N THR A 447 1.96 -21.98 3.74
CA THR A 447 1.70 -21.09 4.89
C THR A 447 2.64 -21.41 6.05
N ASP A 448 2.83 -22.70 6.37
CA ASP A 448 3.77 -23.16 7.39
C ASP A 448 5.20 -22.72 7.07
N PHE A 449 5.60 -22.72 5.79
CA PHE A 449 6.91 -22.23 5.37
C PHE A 449 7.17 -20.77 5.78
N PHE A 450 6.17 -19.88 5.65
CA PHE A 450 6.28 -18.48 6.07
C PHE A 450 6.17 -18.29 7.58
N ASN A 451 5.28 -19.06 8.22
CA ASN A 451 5.12 -19.04 9.68
C ASN A 451 6.38 -19.53 10.42
N GLN A 452 7.13 -20.45 9.80
CA GLN A 452 8.41 -20.96 10.30
C GLN A 452 9.60 -20.08 9.91
N ASN A 453 9.36 -18.99 9.17
CA ASN A 453 10.38 -18.07 8.68
C ASN A 453 11.40 -18.71 7.71
N ASN A 454 11.02 -19.78 7.01
CA ASN A 454 11.90 -20.49 6.07
C ASN A 454 12.22 -19.67 4.81
N GLN A 455 11.44 -18.62 4.53
CA GLN A 455 11.67 -17.65 3.46
C GLN A 455 12.83 -16.71 3.73
N ALA A 456 13.27 -16.55 4.98
CA ALA A 456 14.33 -15.59 5.33
C ALA A 456 15.67 -15.92 4.65
N LEU A 457 16.24 -14.94 3.95
CA LEU A 457 17.58 -15.03 3.36
C LEU A 457 18.59 -14.43 4.33
N GLY A 458 18.92 -13.15 4.17
CA GLY A 458 19.90 -12.51 5.02
C GLY A 458 20.10 -11.04 4.70
N PRO A 459 21.03 -10.39 5.40
CA PRO A 459 21.20 -8.95 5.36
C PRO A 459 21.86 -8.46 4.07
N LEU A 460 21.72 -7.16 3.82
CA LEU A 460 22.50 -6.45 2.81
C LEU A 460 23.97 -6.37 3.24
N ILE A 461 24.89 -6.53 2.28
CA ILE A 461 26.35 -6.40 2.46
C ILE A 461 26.83 -5.04 1.96
N ALA A 462 26.36 -4.61 0.79
CA ALA A 462 26.71 -3.33 0.19
C ALA A 462 25.70 -2.96 -0.89
N ALA A 463 25.49 -1.67 -1.14
CA ALA A 463 24.68 -1.23 -2.28
C ALA A 463 25.16 0.10 -2.86
N SER A 464 24.92 0.29 -4.16
CA SER A 464 25.43 1.43 -4.91
C SER A 464 24.81 2.78 -4.56
N GLY A 465 23.54 2.81 -4.17
CA GLY A 465 22.78 4.06 -4.19
C GLY A 465 22.51 4.55 -5.63
N TYR A 466 21.94 5.74 -5.75
CA TYR A 466 21.62 6.43 -7.01
C TYR A 466 22.60 7.54 -7.38
N GLY A 467 23.39 8.07 -6.45
CA GLY A 467 24.33 9.17 -6.69
C GLY A 467 25.62 8.72 -7.36
N ARG A 468 25.87 7.41 -7.37
CA ARG A 468 27.05 6.82 -8.02
C ARG A 468 26.82 6.65 -9.51
N ARG A 469 27.84 6.97 -10.29
CA ARG A 469 27.90 6.76 -11.74
C ARG A 469 29.21 6.06 -12.10
N SER A 470 29.17 5.28 -13.17
CA SER A 470 30.40 4.75 -13.75
C SER A 470 31.20 5.86 -14.42
N VAL A 471 32.44 5.56 -14.80
CA VAL A 471 33.29 6.50 -15.57
C VAL A 471 32.68 6.89 -16.91
N ASN A 472 31.77 6.06 -17.42
CA ASN A 472 31.05 6.27 -18.67
C ASN A 472 29.65 6.87 -18.46
N ASN A 473 29.36 7.34 -17.24
CA ASN A 473 28.08 7.86 -16.80
C ASN A 473 26.92 6.83 -16.86
N HIS A 474 27.22 5.54 -16.73
CA HIS A 474 26.18 4.51 -16.52
C HIS A 474 25.66 4.58 -15.07
N ARG A 475 24.38 4.32 -14.88
CA ARG A 475 23.80 4.03 -13.58
C ARG A 475 24.29 2.66 -13.10
N LEU A 476 24.59 2.55 -11.80
CA LEU A 476 25.24 1.36 -11.24
C LEU A 476 24.25 0.39 -10.56
N ASP A 477 23.21 0.92 -9.92
CA ASP A 477 22.02 0.21 -9.38
C ASP A 477 22.24 -1.26 -8.98
N TRP A 478 23.19 -1.52 -8.08
CA TRP A 478 23.55 -2.87 -7.65
C TRP A 478 23.50 -3.00 -6.13
N ALA A 479 23.19 -4.21 -5.64
CA ALA A 479 23.18 -4.59 -4.24
C ALA A 479 23.76 -6.00 -4.05
N LEU A 480 24.53 -6.19 -2.97
CA LEU A 480 25.08 -7.47 -2.55
C LEU A 480 24.36 -7.95 -1.29
N ILE A 481 23.91 -9.20 -1.29
CA ILE A 481 23.19 -9.81 -0.17
C ILE A 481 23.98 -10.99 0.41
N GLN A 482 23.94 -11.13 1.73
CA GLN A 482 24.47 -12.30 2.42
C GLN A 482 23.40 -13.39 2.40
N VAL A 483 23.61 -14.43 1.59
CA VAL A 483 22.70 -15.58 1.56
C VAL A 483 23.27 -16.70 2.45
N PRO A 484 22.52 -17.21 3.44
CA PRO A 484 22.96 -18.34 4.26
C PRO A 484 23.30 -19.55 3.41
N GLU A 485 24.36 -20.29 3.76
CA GLU A 485 24.85 -21.42 2.96
C GLU A 485 23.76 -22.44 2.61
N HIS A 486 22.87 -22.76 3.57
CA HIS A 486 21.76 -23.69 3.35
C HIS A 486 20.69 -23.16 2.37
N ARG A 487 20.58 -21.84 2.19
CA ARG A 487 19.67 -21.20 1.22
C ARG A 487 20.34 -20.99 -0.14
N GLN A 488 21.65 -21.20 -0.28
CA GLN A 488 22.36 -20.92 -1.54
C GLN A 488 22.01 -21.96 -2.60
N GLY A 489 21.43 -21.51 -3.71
CA GLY A 489 21.17 -22.37 -4.87
C GLY A 489 22.30 -22.37 -5.89
N SER A 490 21.97 -22.90 -7.05
CA SER A 490 22.91 -23.05 -8.16
C SER A 490 23.00 -21.76 -8.99
N ASN A 491 24.20 -21.52 -9.51
CA ASN A 491 24.45 -20.50 -10.53
C ASN A 491 24.29 -21.07 -11.96
N ARG A 492 23.50 -22.15 -12.13
CA ARG A 492 23.39 -22.86 -13.40
C ARG A 492 22.41 -22.18 -14.34
N LEU A 493 22.77 -22.16 -15.62
CA LEU A 493 21.89 -21.74 -16.70
C LEU A 493 20.89 -22.85 -17.05
N PRO A 494 19.71 -22.52 -17.61
CA PRO A 494 18.66 -23.51 -17.88
C PRO A 494 19.11 -24.68 -18.75
N GLN A 495 18.54 -25.85 -18.49
CA GLN A 495 18.72 -27.07 -19.26
C GLN A 495 18.08 -26.96 -20.63
N LYS A 496 18.55 -27.75 -21.60
CA LYS A 496 18.06 -27.75 -23.00
C LYS A 496 16.52 -27.83 -23.09
N GLY A 497 15.88 -28.63 -22.24
CA GLY A 497 14.43 -28.81 -22.22
C GLY A 497 13.64 -27.59 -21.76
N GLU A 498 14.27 -26.70 -20.98
CA GLU A 498 13.66 -25.44 -20.55
C GLU A 498 13.67 -24.43 -21.70
N TRP A 499 14.73 -24.42 -22.52
CA TRP A 499 14.81 -23.61 -23.74
C TRP A 499 13.76 -23.99 -24.80
N THR A 500 13.28 -25.24 -24.79
CA THR A 500 12.25 -25.70 -25.74
C THR A 500 10.83 -25.30 -25.35
N LYS A 501 10.57 -25.00 -24.07
CA LYS A 501 9.23 -24.60 -23.58
C LYS A 501 8.85 -23.17 -23.99
N TYR A 502 9.85 -22.32 -24.23
CA TYR A 502 9.66 -20.88 -24.43
C TYR A 502 10.08 -20.39 -25.83
N ASN A 503 10.44 -21.29 -26.77
CA ASN A 503 10.92 -20.85 -28.08
C ASN A 503 10.77 -21.92 -29.20
N HIS A 504 9.94 -21.62 -30.22
CA HIS A 504 9.71 -22.49 -31.39
C HIS A 504 10.83 -22.43 -32.45
N HIS A 505 11.86 -21.61 -32.30
CA HIS A 505 12.94 -21.46 -33.29
C HIS A 505 14.35 -21.78 -32.77
N SER A 506 15.12 -22.53 -33.56
CA SER A 506 16.47 -23.02 -33.25
C SER A 506 17.59 -21.96 -33.29
N LEU A 507 17.34 -20.81 -33.92
CA LEU A 507 18.35 -19.78 -34.21
C LEU A 507 18.73 -18.87 -33.02
N TYR A 508 17.99 -18.96 -31.91
CA TYR A 508 18.12 -18.02 -30.79
C TYR A 508 18.36 -18.69 -29.45
N ARG A 509 18.81 -19.95 -29.48
CA ARG A 509 19.32 -20.62 -28.29
C ARG A 509 20.80 -20.22 -28.12
N PRO A 510 21.31 -20.10 -26.89
CA PRO A 510 22.75 -20.00 -26.70
C PRO A 510 23.41 -21.27 -27.21
N ASN A 511 24.74 -21.28 -27.25
CA ASN A 511 25.50 -22.45 -27.66
C ASN A 511 25.01 -23.69 -26.89
N ALA A 512 24.90 -24.84 -27.56
CA ALA A 512 24.47 -26.07 -26.89
C ALA A 512 25.35 -26.44 -25.68
N LYS A 513 26.61 -25.99 -25.67
CA LYS A 513 27.55 -26.11 -24.55
C LYS A 513 27.22 -25.20 -23.35
N THR A 514 26.18 -24.39 -23.42
CA THR A 514 25.75 -23.46 -22.36
C THR A 514 24.64 -24.06 -21.50
N TYR A 515 23.89 -25.05 -22.02
CA TYR A 515 22.76 -25.64 -21.30
C TYR A 515 23.20 -26.35 -20.02
N GLY A 516 22.54 -26.01 -18.91
CA GLY A 516 22.84 -26.58 -17.59
C GLY A 516 24.20 -26.19 -17.02
N GLN A 517 25.00 -25.37 -17.72
CA GLN A 517 26.33 -24.99 -17.26
C GLN A 517 26.27 -23.83 -16.26
N PRO A 518 27.25 -23.73 -15.36
CA PRO A 518 27.39 -22.55 -14.50
C PRO A 518 27.52 -21.28 -15.34
N LEU A 519 26.88 -20.21 -14.86
CA LEU A 519 27.14 -18.86 -15.33
C LEU A 519 28.64 -18.56 -15.15
N LYS A 520 29.26 -18.02 -16.20
CA LYS A 520 30.69 -17.76 -16.23
C LYS A 520 30.97 -16.29 -16.03
N THR A 521 32.18 -16.01 -15.52
CA THR A 521 32.74 -14.65 -15.53
C THR A 521 32.84 -14.13 -16.96
N GLN A 522 32.85 -12.79 -17.11
CA GLN A 522 32.87 -12.09 -18.39
C GLN A 522 33.89 -12.69 -19.38
N GLY A 523 33.40 -13.02 -20.58
CA GLY A 523 34.21 -13.44 -21.72
C GLY A 523 34.08 -12.48 -22.91
N ARG A 524 33.17 -11.51 -22.80
CA ARG A 524 32.83 -10.48 -23.78
C ARG A 524 32.34 -9.23 -23.06
N SER A 525 32.23 -8.13 -23.81
CA SER A 525 31.85 -6.85 -23.25
C SER A 525 30.82 -6.11 -24.11
N ILE A 526 29.96 -5.36 -23.43
CA ILE A 526 29.05 -4.38 -24.03
C ILE A 526 29.62 -2.95 -23.97
N LEU A 527 30.81 -2.75 -23.41
CA LEU A 527 31.51 -1.46 -23.44
C LEU A 527 32.02 -1.12 -24.85
N PRO A 528 32.16 0.18 -25.18
CA PRO A 528 32.65 0.62 -26.48
C PRO A 528 34.15 0.34 -26.59
N LEU A 529 34.67 0.21 -27.82
CA LEU A 529 36.07 -0.15 -28.10
C LEU A 529 37.11 0.62 -27.27
N GLU A 530 36.91 1.92 -27.09
CA GLU A 530 37.76 2.85 -26.33
C GLU A 530 37.83 2.53 -24.82
N ASN A 531 36.76 1.99 -24.24
CA ASN A 531 36.63 1.71 -22.80
C ASN A 531 36.53 0.20 -22.50
N ARG A 532 36.56 -0.62 -23.55
CA ARG A 532 36.48 -2.07 -23.47
C ARG A 532 37.88 -2.65 -23.19
N PRO A 533 38.01 -3.61 -22.27
CA PRO A 533 39.25 -4.34 -22.12
C PRO A 533 39.67 -4.96 -23.46
N SER A 534 40.90 -4.69 -23.92
CA SER A 534 41.37 -5.03 -25.28
C SER A 534 41.27 -6.52 -25.62
N HIS A 535 41.23 -7.40 -24.62
CA HIS A 535 41.10 -8.84 -24.76
C HIS A 535 39.64 -9.34 -24.91
N LEU A 536 38.64 -8.48 -24.74
CA LEU A 536 37.22 -8.87 -24.78
C LEU A 536 36.56 -8.50 -26.12
N PRO A 537 35.94 -9.45 -26.85
CA PRO A 537 35.16 -9.13 -28.03
C PRO A 537 33.78 -8.53 -27.69
N SER A 538 33.13 -7.92 -28.69
CA SER A 538 31.78 -7.34 -28.57
C SER A 538 30.70 -8.43 -28.56
N VAL A 539 29.59 -8.14 -27.89
CA VAL A 539 28.38 -8.96 -27.88
C VAL A 539 27.43 -8.53 -29.01
N ALA A 540 26.65 -9.49 -29.52
CA ALA A 540 25.60 -9.22 -30.52
C ALA A 540 24.23 -9.68 -30.03
N ASN A 541 24.14 -10.94 -29.60
CA ASN A 541 22.94 -11.53 -29.02
C ASN A 541 23.18 -11.77 -27.53
N VAL A 542 22.12 -11.61 -26.74
CA VAL A 542 22.13 -11.82 -25.31
C VAL A 542 20.92 -12.60 -24.84
N TRP A 543 21.05 -13.18 -23.65
CA TRP A 543 20.01 -13.91 -22.96
C TRP A 543 19.95 -13.48 -21.50
N LYS A 544 18.79 -13.66 -20.88
CA LYS A 544 18.65 -13.54 -19.43
C LYS A 544 17.69 -14.57 -18.86
N LEU A 545 17.78 -14.75 -17.54
CA LEU A 545 16.78 -15.44 -16.75
C LEU A 545 16.28 -14.48 -15.66
N GLY A 546 15.02 -14.06 -15.78
CA GLY A 546 14.36 -13.14 -14.85
C GLY A 546 13.17 -13.80 -14.15
N THR A 547 12.75 -13.25 -13.02
CA THR A 547 11.66 -13.83 -12.23
C THR A 547 10.29 -13.75 -12.93
N THR A 548 10.09 -12.76 -13.80
CA THR A 548 8.80 -12.47 -14.43
C THR A 548 8.71 -13.05 -15.82
N THR A 549 9.57 -12.58 -16.74
CA THR A 549 9.53 -13.05 -18.15
C THR A 549 10.33 -14.33 -18.35
N ARG A 550 10.92 -14.88 -17.28
CA ARG A 550 11.73 -16.10 -17.32
C ARG A 550 12.86 -15.95 -18.34
N LEU A 551 12.94 -16.91 -19.26
CA LEU A 551 14.03 -17.04 -20.21
C LEU A 551 13.73 -16.30 -21.50
N THR A 552 14.54 -15.28 -21.78
CA THR A 552 14.32 -14.34 -22.88
C THR A 552 15.64 -14.05 -23.61
N ALA A 553 15.54 -13.66 -24.88
CA ALA A 553 16.67 -13.36 -25.74
C ALA A 553 16.48 -12.00 -26.43
N GLY A 554 17.57 -11.26 -26.63
CA GLY A 554 17.54 -9.91 -27.20
C GLY A 554 18.80 -9.58 -27.97
N LYS A 555 18.77 -8.47 -28.70
CA LYS A 555 19.94 -7.94 -29.43
C LYS A 555 20.50 -6.70 -28.76
N PHE A 556 21.83 -6.65 -28.71
CA PHE A 556 22.55 -5.50 -28.17
C PHE A 556 22.48 -4.29 -29.10
N SER A 557 21.95 -3.18 -28.58
CA SER A 557 22.08 -1.87 -29.22
C SER A 557 23.39 -1.23 -28.79
N ARG A 558 24.25 -0.91 -29.77
CA ARG A 558 25.54 -0.25 -29.52
C ARG A 558 25.40 1.26 -29.24
N PHE A 559 24.19 1.80 -29.34
CA PHE A 559 23.92 3.21 -29.09
C PHE A 559 23.68 3.44 -27.60
N LYS A 560 24.30 4.48 -27.05
CA LYS A 560 24.00 4.98 -25.71
C LYS A 560 22.73 5.82 -25.78
N ASN A 561 21.88 5.66 -24.78
CA ASN A 561 20.61 6.37 -24.67
C ASN A 561 20.66 7.25 -23.44
N ASP A 562 20.24 8.49 -23.55
CA ASP A 562 20.06 9.34 -22.39
C ASP A 562 18.79 8.89 -21.67
N VAL A 563 18.97 8.39 -20.45
CA VAL A 563 17.90 7.84 -19.63
C VAL A 563 17.74 8.71 -18.40
N LYS A 564 16.51 9.17 -18.18
CA LYS A 564 16.09 9.84 -16.96
C LYS A 564 15.03 8.99 -16.28
N LEU A 565 15.28 8.65 -15.03
CA LEU A 565 14.36 7.87 -14.20
C LEU A 565 13.65 8.80 -13.21
N ILE A 566 12.32 8.63 -13.08
CA ILE A 566 11.50 9.48 -12.20
C ILE A 566 11.96 9.36 -10.74
N GLU A 567 12.42 8.18 -10.34
CA GLU A 567 12.92 7.82 -9.01
C GLU A 567 14.26 8.46 -8.67
N GLU A 568 14.91 9.13 -9.63
CA GLU A 568 16.14 9.91 -9.39
C GLU A 568 15.87 11.41 -9.38
N ASN A 569 14.62 11.87 -9.54
CA ASN A 569 14.31 13.29 -9.65
C ASN A 569 14.76 14.13 -8.44
N HIS A 570 14.97 13.50 -7.27
CA HIS A 570 15.52 14.15 -6.07
C HIS A 570 17.05 14.25 -6.05
N MET A 571 17.73 13.67 -7.04
CA MET A 571 19.19 13.68 -7.17
C MET A 571 19.66 14.89 -7.99
N SER A 572 20.89 15.34 -7.73
CA SER A 572 21.52 16.41 -8.52
C SER A 572 21.85 15.97 -9.95
N GLN A 573 22.16 14.69 -10.15
CA GLN A 573 22.43 14.08 -11.45
C GLN A 573 21.30 13.10 -11.80
N THR A 574 20.50 13.45 -12.81
CA THR A 574 19.27 12.70 -13.16
C THR A 574 19.30 12.05 -14.54
N ILE A 575 20.35 12.29 -15.33
CA ILE A 575 20.52 11.70 -16.66
C ILE A 575 21.74 10.79 -16.64
N SER A 576 21.53 9.54 -17.05
CA SER A 576 22.59 8.55 -17.29
C SER A 576 22.63 8.16 -18.76
N ASN A 577 23.78 7.63 -19.22
CA ASN A 577 23.96 7.23 -20.61
C ASN A 577 23.94 5.71 -20.71
N GLU A 578 22.81 5.10 -21.06
CA GLU A 578 22.58 3.66 -20.90
C GLU A 578 22.64 2.87 -22.19
N TYR A 579 23.18 1.67 -22.10
CA TYR A 579 23.03 0.66 -23.14
C TYR A 579 21.69 -0.02 -23.02
N CYS A 580 21.15 -0.45 -24.16
CA CYS A 580 19.91 -1.19 -24.18
C CYS A 580 19.96 -2.46 -25.01
N PHE A 581 19.11 -3.41 -24.62
CA PHE A 581 18.72 -4.54 -25.43
C PHE A 581 17.36 -4.27 -26.02
N VAL A 582 17.24 -4.54 -27.32
CA VAL A 582 15.98 -4.42 -28.03
C VAL A 582 15.45 -5.82 -28.27
N TYR A 583 14.15 -5.97 -28.04
CA TYR A 583 13.44 -7.17 -28.37
C TYR A 583 13.35 -7.37 -29.88
N THR A 584 13.43 -8.61 -30.36
CA THR A 584 13.49 -8.88 -31.81
C THR A 584 12.47 -9.90 -32.29
N HIS A 585 11.24 -9.97 -31.77
CA HIS A 585 10.26 -10.94 -32.31
C HIS A 585 8.82 -10.41 -32.45
N ARG A 586 7.96 -11.30 -32.99
CA ARG A 586 6.68 -11.02 -33.65
C ARG A 586 5.65 -10.42 -32.70
N LEU A 587 4.59 -9.84 -33.27
CA LEU A 587 3.35 -9.61 -32.53
C LEU A 587 2.99 -10.92 -31.78
N ASN A 588 2.88 -10.83 -30.44
CA ASN A 588 2.47 -11.86 -29.47
C ASN A 588 3.57 -12.64 -28.70
N ASP A 589 4.86 -12.46 -28.97
CA ASP A 589 5.89 -13.06 -28.10
C ASP A 589 6.16 -12.18 -26.85
N PRO A 590 6.54 -12.76 -25.69
CA PRO A 590 6.79 -11.99 -24.47
C PRO A 590 8.01 -11.06 -24.63
N PRO A 591 7.97 -9.84 -24.06
CA PRO A 591 9.04 -8.86 -24.18
C PRO A 591 10.35 -9.37 -23.57
N PHE A 592 11.48 -8.77 -23.95
CA PHE A 592 12.79 -9.14 -23.39
C PHE A 592 12.78 -9.05 -21.87
N SER A 593 12.12 -8.06 -21.27
CA SER A 593 11.97 -7.94 -19.82
C SER A 593 10.63 -7.34 -19.41
N GLY A 594 10.19 -7.66 -18.19
CA GLY A 594 9.01 -7.09 -17.55
C GLY A 594 9.29 -6.61 -16.12
N HIS A 595 8.28 -6.04 -15.47
CA HIS A 595 8.35 -5.66 -14.05
C HIS A 595 8.70 -6.88 -13.21
N GLY A 596 9.73 -6.78 -12.35
CA GLY A 596 10.25 -7.88 -11.54
C GLY A 596 11.55 -8.52 -12.08
N ASP A 597 11.86 -8.36 -13.37
CA ASP A 597 13.12 -8.89 -13.92
C ASP A 597 14.36 -8.08 -13.51
N SER A 598 14.16 -6.92 -12.88
CA SER A 598 15.23 -6.09 -12.33
C SER A 598 16.16 -6.90 -11.42
N GLY A 599 17.44 -6.89 -11.75
CA GLY A 599 18.48 -7.62 -11.05
C GLY A 599 18.93 -8.86 -11.81
N ALA A 600 18.23 -9.26 -12.87
CA ALA A 600 18.61 -10.39 -13.70
C ALA A 600 19.99 -10.18 -14.36
N SER A 601 20.82 -11.22 -14.30
CA SER A 601 22.06 -11.27 -15.06
C SER A 601 21.77 -11.46 -16.54
N VAL A 602 22.40 -10.64 -17.37
CA VAL A 602 22.42 -10.81 -18.82
C VAL A 602 23.72 -11.49 -19.24
N PHE A 603 23.63 -12.49 -20.12
CA PHE A 603 24.77 -13.30 -20.54
C PHE A 603 24.84 -13.48 -22.07
N ASP A 604 26.05 -13.77 -22.57
CA ASP A 604 26.34 -14.02 -23.97
C ASP A 604 26.07 -15.49 -24.38
N GLU A 605 26.34 -15.85 -25.64
CA GLU A 605 26.01 -17.18 -26.15
C GLU A 605 26.84 -18.30 -25.52
N LYS A 606 27.93 -17.96 -24.82
CA LYS A 606 28.84 -18.89 -24.12
C LYS A 606 28.50 -19.00 -22.63
N GLY A 607 27.47 -18.29 -22.17
CA GLY A 607 27.06 -18.26 -20.76
C GLY A 607 27.92 -17.33 -19.90
N CYS A 608 28.65 -16.39 -20.50
CA CYS A 608 29.42 -15.40 -19.77
C CYS A 608 28.54 -14.18 -19.45
N ILE A 609 28.54 -13.72 -18.20
CA ILE A 609 27.84 -12.50 -17.80
C ILE A 609 28.39 -11.27 -18.54
N VAL A 610 27.51 -10.37 -18.97
CA VAL A 610 27.85 -9.14 -19.70
C VAL A 610 27.22 -7.89 -19.10
N GLY A 611 26.15 -8.02 -18.33
CA GLY A 611 25.50 -6.87 -17.71
C GLY A 611 24.47 -7.26 -16.66
N LEU A 612 24.05 -6.24 -15.90
CA LEU A 612 22.99 -6.31 -14.90
C LEU A 612 21.79 -5.51 -15.42
N LEU A 613 20.64 -6.18 -15.56
CA LEU A 613 19.41 -5.53 -15.97
C LEU A 613 18.86 -4.69 -14.82
N PHE A 614 18.46 -3.43 -15.09
CA PHE A 614 17.84 -2.59 -14.07
C PHE A 614 16.50 -1.95 -14.47
N ARG A 615 16.19 -1.81 -15.77
CA ARG A 615 14.90 -1.24 -16.19
C ARG A 615 14.56 -1.52 -17.65
N GLY A 616 13.35 -1.17 -18.06
CA GLY A 616 12.99 -1.03 -19.46
C GLY A 616 11.96 0.08 -19.69
N GLN A 617 11.71 0.38 -20.96
CA GLN A 617 10.70 1.33 -21.40
C GLN A 617 9.94 0.74 -22.58
N VAL A 618 8.62 0.90 -22.58
CA VAL A 618 7.76 0.57 -23.72
C VAL A 618 7.30 1.89 -24.34
N PRO A 619 7.69 2.21 -25.60
CA PRO A 619 7.16 3.37 -26.29
C PRO A 619 5.64 3.31 -26.42
N ASN A 620 4.97 4.47 -26.33
CA ASN A 620 3.51 4.55 -26.52
C ASN A 620 3.10 3.91 -27.85
N LYS A 621 1.98 3.15 -27.84
CA LYS A 621 1.46 2.34 -28.97
C LYS A 621 2.31 1.14 -29.39
N ALA A 622 3.48 0.88 -28.79
CA ALA A 622 4.22 -0.38 -28.99
C ALA A 622 3.65 -1.55 -28.16
N GLY A 623 2.72 -1.27 -27.25
CA GLY A 623 2.16 -2.20 -26.26
C GLY A 623 1.23 -3.30 -26.80
N GLN A 624 0.74 -3.22 -28.04
CA GLN A 624 -0.02 -4.33 -28.65
C GLN A 624 0.87 -5.39 -29.32
N GLY A 625 2.20 -5.19 -29.35
CA GLY A 625 3.13 -6.10 -30.04
C GLY A 625 4.50 -6.31 -29.38
N GLY A 626 4.66 -6.01 -28.08
CA GLY A 626 5.81 -6.48 -27.30
C GLY A 626 7.17 -5.80 -27.53
N ASN A 627 7.23 -4.64 -28.18
CA ASN A 627 8.52 -3.98 -28.48
C ASN A 627 8.87 -2.89 -27.45
N GLY A 628 9.51 -3.31 -26.35
CA GLY A 628 10.18 -2.43 -25.39
C GLY A 628 11.71 -2.44 -25.54
N VAL A 629 12.37 -1.46 -24.95
CA VAL A 629 13.82 -1.43 -24.74
C VAL A 629 14.14 -1.75 -23.29
N THR A 630 15.23 -2.47 -23.06
CA THR A 630 15.67 -2.85 -21.71
C THR A 630 17.04 -2.28 -21.46
N PHE A 631 17.19 -1.47 -20.42
CA PHE A 631 18.44 -0.83 -20.02
C PHE A 631 19.26 -1.71 -19.10
N VAL A 632 20.58 -1.72 -19.33
CA VAL A 632 21.52 -2.56 -18.62
C VAL A 632 22.79 -1.82 -18.24
N THR A 633 23.31 -2.15 -17.07
CA THR A 633 24.63 -1.69 -16.64
C THR A 633 25.68 -2.74 -17.05
N PRO A 634 26.78 -2.36 -17.72
CA PRO A 634 27.89 -3.26 -17.98
C PRO A 634 28.43 -3.89 -16.69
N ILE A 635 28.65 -5.20 -16.69
CA ILE A 635 29.05 -5.91 -15.47
C ILE A 635 30.43 -5.46 -14.97
N GLU A 636 31.29 -5.01 -15.89
CA GLU A 636 32.60 -4.45 -15.58
C GLU A 636 32.49 -3.19 -14.72
N ASP A 637 31.50 -2.33 -15.01
CA ASP A 637 31.26 -1.11 -14.26
C ASP A 637 30.71 -1.43 -12.86
N VAL A 638 29.83 -2.42 -12.75
CA VAL A 638 29.33 -2.94 -11.46
C VAL A 638 30.49 -3.45 -10.60
N PHE A 639 31.33 -4.33 -11.13
CA PHE A 639 32.46 -4.90 -10.38
C PHE A 639 33.50 -3.85 -10.00
N SER A 640 33.77 -2.89 -10.90
CA SER A 640 34.65 -1.76 -10.61
C SER A 640 34.10 -0.93 -9.46
N ASP A 641 32.81 -0.64 -9.47
CA ASP A 641 32.19 0.19 -8.45
C ASP A 641 32.10 -0.50 -7.09
N ILE A 642 31.82 -1.80 -7.03
CA ILE A 642 31.86 -2.58 -5.78
C ILE A 642 33.20 -2.41 -5.06
N LYS A 643 34.32 -2.55 -5.79
CA LYS A 643 35.66 -2.37 -5.21
C LYS A 643 35.92 -0.92 -4.78
N LYS A 644 35.44 0.05 -5.55
CA LYS A 644 35.59 1.48 -5.26
C LYS A 644 34.78 1.89 -4.03
N LEU A 645 33.50 1.52 -3.95
CA LEU A 645 32.62 1.85 -2.83
C LEU A 645 33.19 1.28 -1.53
N THR A 646 33.63 0.02 -1.55
CA THR A 646 34.23 -0.66 -0.39
C THR A 646 35.65 -0.17 -0.06
N LYS A 647 36.16 0.87 -0.73
CA LYS A 647 37.50 1.44 -0.52
C LYS A 647 38.60 0.37 -0.55
N GLY A 648 38.44 -0.59 -1.45
CA GLY A 648 39.33 -1.73 -1.62
C GLY A 648 39.28 -2.79 -0.51
N GLU A 649 38.30 -2.75 0.41
CA GLU A 649 38.06 -3.87 1.34
C GLU A 649 37.76 -5.15 0.56
N ILE A 650 36.90 -5.08 -0.46
CA ILE A 650 36.74 -6.17 -1.42
C ILE A 650 37.89 -6.08 -2.44
N THR A 651 38.82 -7.03 -2.36
CA THR A 651 40.03 -7.08 -3.20
C THR A 651 39.79 -7.82 -4.51
N HIS A 652 39.03 -8.92 -4.44
CA HIS A 652 38.72 -9.77 -5.59
C HIS A 652 37.22 -10.04 -5.65
N ILE A 653 36.71 -10.15 -6.88
CA ILE A 653 35.31 -10.43 -7.18
C ILE A 653 35.26 -11.25 -8.47
N ARG A 654 34.41 -12.27 -8.50
CA ARG A 654 34.12 -13.08 -9.69
C ARG A 654 32.71 -13.65 -9.62
N VAL A 655 32.18 -14.10 -10.76
CA VAL A 655 30.98 -14.95 -10.74
C VAL A 655 31.33 -16.23 -10.00
N ALA A 656 30.48 -16.64 -9.06
CA ALA A 656 30.73 -17.83 -8.26
C ALA A 656 30.85 -19.06 -9.16
N ALA A 657 31.98 -19.75 -9.06
CA ALA A 657 32.10 -21.08 -9.62
C ALA A 657 31.20 -22.05 -8.86
N GLU A 658 30.83 -23.17 -9.47
CA GLU A 658 30.33 -24.28 -8.67
C GLU A 658 31.47 -24.87 -7.85
N ASN A 659 31.13 -25.27 -6.62
CA ASN A 659 31.94 -26.18 -5.84
C ASN A 659 31.83 -27.60 -6.38
#